data_AF-A0A3C1T769-F1
#
_entry.id   AF-A0A3C1T769-F1
#
_cell.length_a   1.000
_cell.length_b   1.000
_cell.length_c   1.000
_cell.angle_alpha   90.00
_cell.angle_beta   90.00
_cell.angle_gamma   90.00
#
_symmetry.space_group_name_H-M   'P 1'
#
loop_
_entity.id
_entity.type
_entity.pdbx_description
1 polymer ?
#
loop_
_entity_poly.entity_id
_entity_poly.type
_entity_poly.pdbx_seq_one_letter_code
_entity_poly.pdbx_strand_id
1 'polypeptide(L)'
;MKNQIQTKSMKRIFLLIMVSLLAMAVSAQVGVGTTAPNSTLDVRGSVSTNYRAFTANTSAGSTDNVLVFTGSSAATLTLPTAVGCDGRSYVIKNASTTGPVPVLTIATTASQTIDGIASWVLDESYETVTLISNGVNWSISAQSLSAGSGTDWTQGGNSLASIRNLGTISNHALPFITNNTEKMRLTTSGNLGIGTSSFNGTNPEKLLVDAGTTTSVNAIVGKGSIDSYLQLNIQNNSAGANSSSDVVATANNGSETTNYVDMGINGGSNTSGVMGSANDAYLYNIGQNLLIGTGTAAKSLVFMTGGTTQSSNERMRVDGNGKVGIGTNAIPKGATGIAKFALEGTNASTSGPHQQFTTSTDNYPLLQNLNWSHDYVYNAYDAYFDGAWRSGTTAGGNFVLGKEAGKFLLQYGNTNTQGSAITWNNGIALNTSGNVGMGTATFNATNPEKLLVDAGTTSSVNAIVGKGSIDSYLQLNIQNNSSGTSASSDVVATANNGSETTNYIDMGINGGNYSGGVMGAANDGYIYNMGQNLLIGTGTANKSLVFMTGGTAQGSNERMRIDGTGKVGIGLTAPTSTLHVTGSTAYSTTAKTANYTATASDYSIICNNTSGAITISLPAASGCAGRTYVIKKISGASNNVVIDPNASENIDGASTRTLTAQYESVLIQSDGSNWFILAKL
;
A
#
# COMPACT_ATOMS: atom_id res chain seq x y z
N MET A 1 -66.23 -35.73 -159.51
CA MET A 1 -66.52 -34.37 -160.00
C MET A 1 -66.97 -33.54 -158.81
N LYS A 2 -66.27 -32.44 -158.44
CA LYS A 2 -66.55 -31.60 -157.25
C LYS A 2 -66.42 -32.35 -155.88
N ASN A 3 -66.14 -31.72 -154.74
CA ASN A 3 -65.51 -30.41 -154.53
C ASN A 3 -64.65 -30.39 -153.25
N GLN A 4 -63.64 -29.51 -153.27
CA GLN A 4 -62.96 -28.95 -152.11
C GLN A 4 -63.91 -28.54 -150.96
N ILE A 5 -63.48 -28.69 -149.69
CA ILE A 5 -63.37 -27.61 -148.68
C ILE A 5 -62.82 -28.12 -147.32
N GLN A 6 -61.54 -27.78 -147.09
CA GLN A 6 -60.89 -27.34 -145.84
C GLN A 6 -61.38 -27.84 -144.46
N THR A 7 -60.56 -28.58 -143.69
CA THR A 7 -59.35 -28.11 -142.95
C THR A 7 -59.50 -26.91 -141.99
N LYS A 8 -60.71 -26.36 -141.79
CA LYS A 8 -60.93 -25.18 -140.92
C LYS A 8 -61.32 -25.46 -139.45
N SER A 9 -61.76 -26.67 -139.12
CA SER A 9 -62.26 -27.00 -137.76
C SER A 9 -61.15 -27.15 -136.71
N MET A 10 -60.28 -28.17 -136.83
CA MET A 10 -59.26 -28.49 -135.82
C MET A 10 -58.29 -27.34 -135.51
N LYS A 11 -57.91 -26.53 -136.51
CA LYS A 11 -56.96 -25.41 -136.30
C LYS A 11 -57.51 -24.28 -135.42
N ARG A 12 -58.82 -24.18 -135.18
CA ARG A 12 -59.41 -23.17 -134.27
C ARG A 12 -59.53 -23.68 -132.84
N ILE A 13 -59.84 -24.96 -132.63
CA ILE A 13 -59.87 -25.58 -131.30
C ILE A 13 -58.45 -25.66 -130.71
N PHE A 14 -57.47 -26.10 -131.51
CA PHE A 14 -56.08 -26.18 -131.05
C PHE A 14 -55.50 -24.80 -130.69
N LEU A 15 -55.86 -23.75 -131.45
CA LEU A 15 -55.36 -22.39 -131.20
C LEU A 15 -56.04 -21.72 -129.98
N LEU A 16 -57.32 -21.99 -129.71
CA LEU A 16 -57.96 -21.49 -128.47
C LEU A 16 -57.36 -22.13 -127.21
N ILE A 17 -57.03 -23.43 -127.26
CA ILE A 17 -56.38 -24.13 -126.14
C ILE A 17 -54.92 -23.66 -125.94
N MET A 18 -54.21 -23.31 -127.02
CA MET A 18 -52.84 -22.83 -126.94
C MET A 18 -52.71 -21.39 -126.42
N VAL A 19 -53.77 -20.58 -126.52
CA VAL A 19 -53.79 -19.18 -126.05
C VAL A 19 -54.34 -19.06 -124.61
N SER A 20 -55.13 -20.02 -124.12
CA SER A 20 -55.68 -19.99 -122.76
C SER A 20 -54.75 -20.51 -121.65
N LEU A 21 -53.58 -21.08 -121.99
CA LEU A 21 -52.60 -21.61 -121.02
C LEU A 21 -51.36 -20.72 -120.79
N LEU A 22 -51.20 -19.60 -121.50
CA LEU A 22 -49.94 -18.83 -121.54
C LEU A 22 -49.97 -17.46 -120.85
N ALA A 23 -50.99 -17.18 -120.03
CA ALA A 23 -51.21 -15.85 -119.43
C ALA A 23 -51.46 -15.86 -117.90
N MET A 24 -51.12 -16.94 -117.19
CA MET A 24 -51.02 -16.90 -115.73
C MET A 24 -49.57 -16.65 -115.32
N ALA A 25 -49.30 -15.46 -114.79
CA ALA A 25 -48.04 -15.16 -114.11
C ALA A 25 -48.01 -15.86 -112.73
N VAL A 26 -47.76 -17.17 -112.74
CA VAL A 26 -47.49 -17.92 -111.51
C VAL A 26 -46.21 -17.42 -110.86
N SER A 27 -46.24 -17.28 -109.53
CA SER A 27 -45.20 -16.65 -108.72
C SER A 27 -43.82 -17.27 -108.96
N ALA A 28 -42.77 -16.45 -108.92
CA ALA A 28 -41.38 -16.91 -108.96
C ALA A 28 -40.93 -17.62 -107.64
N GLN A 29 -41.87 -18.22 -106.91
CA GLN A 29 -41.68 -18.81 -105.59
C GLN A 29 -42.03 -20.30 -105.65
N VAL A 30 -41.04 -21.17 -105.44
CA VAL A 30 -41.24 -22.61 -105.45
C VAL A 30 -41.61 -23.08 -104.04
N GLY A 31 -42.89 -23.39 -103.84
CA GLY A 31 -43.39 -24.02 -102.61
C GLY A 31 -43.37 -25.55 -102.69
N VAL A 32 -42.73 -26.21 -101.73
CA VAL A 32 -42.75 -27.67 -101.57
C VAL A 32 -43.30 -27.99 -100.19
N GLY A 33 -44.48 -28.61 -100.13
CA GLY A 33 -45.22 -28.80 -98.87
C GLY A 33 -45.98 -27.54 -98.39
N THR A 34 -46.03 -26.48 -99.19
CA THR A 34 -46.86 -25.29 -98.95
C THR A 34 -47.43 -24.72 -100.24
N THR A 35 -48.68 -24.25 -100.19
CA THR A 35 -49.33 -23.48 -101.26
C THR A 35 -49.15 -21.97 -101.10
N ALA A 36 -48.61 -21.53 -99.96
CA ALA A 36 -48.21 -20.16 -99.68
C ALA A 36 -46.72 -20.14 -99.28
N PRO A 37 -45.80 -20.13 -100.25
CA PRO A 37 -44.36 -20.03 -100.00
C PRO A 37 -43.99 -18.62 -99.53
N ASN A 38 -43.37 -18.50 -98.36
CA ASN A 38 -42.96 -17.22 -97.77
C ASN A 38 -41.61 -16.70 -98.33
N SER A 39 -40.99 -17.44 -99.24
CA SER A 39 -39.69 -17.15 -99.86
C SER A 39 -39.66 -17.66 -101.31
N THR A 40 -38.64 -17.29 -102.09
CA THR A 40 -38.41 -17.76 -103.48
C THR A 40 -38.29 -19.29 -103.56
N LEU A 41 -37.87 -19.93 -102.47
CA LEU A 41 -37.96 -21.37 -102.22
C LEU A 41 -38.41 -21.58 -100.77
N ASP A 42 -39.53 -22.28 -100.54
CA ASP A 42 -40.07 -22.62 -99.22
C ASP A 42 -40.35 -24.13 -99.20
N VAL A 43 -39.49 -24.89 -98.50
CA VAL A 43 -39.59 -26.34 -98.39
C VAL A 43 -39.98 -26.71 -96.96
N ARG A 44 -41.23 -27.15 -96.77
CA ARG A 44 -41.76 -27.55 -95.45
C ARG A 44 -41.58 -29.04 -95.22
N GLY A 45 -40.32 -29.44 -95.20
CA GLY A 45 -39.85 -30.82 -95.05
C GLY A 45 -38.33 -30.89 -95.08
N SER A 46 -37.77 -32.10 -95.03
CA SER A 46 -36.32 -32.29 -95.11
C SER A 46 -35.80 -32.03 -96.53
N VAL A 47 -34.80 -31.15 -96.67
CA VAL A 47 -34.05 -30.97 -97.91
C VAL A 47 -32.89 -31.97 -97.94
N SER A 48 -32.83 -32.81 -98.97
CA SER A 48 -31.66 -33.65 -99.22
C SER A 48 -30.65 -32.87 -100.07
N THR A 49 -29.44 -32.65 -99.54
CA THR A 49 -28.32 -32.06 -100.26
C THR A 49 -27.22 -33.10 -100.50
N ASN A 50 -26.28 -32.82 -101.42
CA ASN A 50 -25.24 -33.79 -101.76
C ASN A 50 -24.23 -33.93 -100.61
N TYR A 51 -23.99 -35.18 -100.19
CA TYR A 51 -23.06 -35.57 -99.14
C TYR A 51 -21.88 -36.35 -99.73
N ARG A 52 -20.66 -35.91 -99.45
CA ARG A 52 -19.42 -36.53 -99.95
C ARG A 52 -18.39 -36.72 -98.83
N ALA A 53 -18.12 -37.98 -98.46
CA ALA A 53 -17.01 -38.32 -97.58
C ALA A 53 -15.68 -38.41 -98.36
N PHE A 54 -14.54 -38.10 -97.72
CA PHE A 54 -13.21 -38.20 -98.32
C PHE A 54 -12.10 -38.45 -97.28
N THR A 55 -10.99 -39.06 -97.69
CA THR A 55 -9.92 -39.53 -96.79
C THR A 55 -8.51 -39.00 -97.11
N ALA A 56 -8.37 -38.23 -98.18
CA ALA A 56 -7.09 -37.65 -98.65
C ALA A 56 -7.35 -36.35 -99.44
N ASN A 57 -6.28 -35.68 -99.89
CA ASN A 57 -6.36 -34.40 -100.61
C ASN A 57 -7.37 -34.43 -101.77
N THR A 58 -8.24 -33.43 -101.83
CA THR A 58 -9.32 -33.35 -102.84
C THR A 58 -9.80 -31.92 -103.05
N SER A 59 -10.68 -31.70 -104.03
CA SER A 59 -11.30 -30.38 -104.28
C SER A 59 -12.82 -30.46 -104.15
N ALA A 60 -13.45 -29.40 -103.65
CA ALA A 60 -14.92 -29.28 -103.64
C ALA A 60 -15.44 -28.95 -105.04
N GLY A 61 -16.45 -29.69 -105.50
CA GLY A 61 -17.10 -29.52 -106.80
C GLY A 61 -18.38 -28.69 -106.72
N SER A 62 -18.81 -28.14 -107.85
CA SER A 62 -20.04 -27.34 -107.96
C SER A 62 -21.33 -28.06 -107.60
N THR A 63 -21.29 -29.39 -107.46
CA THR A 63 -22.39 -30.27 -107.05
C THR A 63 -22.34 -30.71 -105.59
N ASP A 64 -21.26 -30.42 -104.85
CA ASP A 64 -21.15 -30.80 -103.44
C ASP A 64 -21.93 -29.83 -102.54
N ASN A 65 -22.30 -30.26 -101.33
CA ASN A 65 -22.77 -29.35 -100.29
C ASN A 65 -22.25 -29.73 -98.90
N VAL A 66 -22.33 -31.00 -98.50
CA VAL A 66 -21.75 -31.51 -97.25
C VAL A 66 -20.51 -32.33 -97.56
N LEU A 67 -19.35 -31.89 -97.08
CA LEU A 67 -18.04 -32.50 -97.30
C LEU A 67 -17.47 -32.99 -95.97
N VAL A 68 -17.27 -34.30 -95.83
CA VAL A 68 -16.84 -34.91 -94.55
C VAL A 68 -15.49 -35.60 -94.71
N PHE A 69 -14.49 -35.07 -94.04
CA PHE A 69 -13.17 -35.70 -93.96
C PHE A 69 -13.19 -36.83 -92.92
N THR A 70 -12.67 -37.99 -93.29
CA THR A 70 -12.56 -39.19 -92.43
C THR A 70 -11.19 -39.86 -92.55
N GLY A 71 -10.18 -39.16 -93.07
CA GLY A 71 -8.83 -39.69 -93.29
C GLY A 71 -8.03 -39.86 -92.01
N SER A 72 -7.07 -40.78 -92.04
CA SER A 72 -6.16 -41.12 -90.93
C SER A 72 -4.82 -40.37 -90.95
N SER A 73 -4.66 -39.41 -91.87
CA SER A 73 -3.46 -38.59 -92.07
C SER A 73 -3.89 -37.21 -92.59
N ALA A 74 -3.15 -36.15 -92.26
CA ALA A 74 -3.54 -34.77 -92.57
C ALA A 74 -3.77 -34.55 -94.08
N ALA A 75 -4.78 -33.75 -94.43
CA ALA A 75 -5.24 -33.59 -95.81
C ALA A 75 -5.67 -32.15 -96.13
N THR A 76 -5.68 -31.81 -97.42
CA THR A 76 -6.17 -30.52 -97.93
C THR A 76 -7.46 -30.68 -98.73
N LEU A 77 -8.50 -29.91 -98.37
CA LEU A 77 -9.70 -29.71 -99.19
C LEU A 77 -9.60 -28.35 -99.89
N THR A 78 -9.37 -28.37 -101.20
CA THR A 78 -9.28 -27.15 -102.01
C THR A 78 -10.68 -26.70 -102.47
N LEU A 79 -11.10 -25.51 -102.06
CA LEU A 79 -12.32 -24.88 -102.54
C LEU A 79 -12.16 -24.45 -104.00
N PRO A 80 -13.22 -24.50 -104.83
CA PRO A 80 -13.20 -23.89 -106.15
C PRO A 80 -13.18 -22.37 -106.01
N THR A 81 -12.96 -21.67 -107.12
CA THR A 81 -13.00 -20.21 -107.09
C THR A 81 -14.36 -19.70 -106.62
N ALA A 82 -14.35 -18.70 -105.72
CA ALA A 82 -15.54 -17.99 -105.30
C ALA A 82 -16.11 -17.06 -106.39
N VAL A 83 -15.34 -16.75 -107.45
CA VAL A 83 -15.73 -15.78 -108.48
C VAL A 83 -16.92 -16.31 -109.28
N GLY A 84 -18.00 -15.53 -109.30
CA GLY A 84 -19.22 -15.86 -110.04
C GLY A 84 -19.99 -17.07 -109.49
N CYS A 85 -19.84 -17.39 -108.20
CA CYS A 85 -20.67 -18.37 -107.51
C CYS A 85 -21.25 -17.86 -106.18
N ASP A 86 -21.58 -16.57 -106.15
CA ASP A 86 -22.27 -15.84 -105.10
C ASP A 86 -23.37 -16.68 -104.42
N GLY A 87 -23.32 -16.77 -103.10
CA GLY A 87 -24.29 -17.52 -102.29
C GLY A 87 -24.11 -19.05 -102.29
N ARG A 88 -23.19 -19.63 -103.08
CA ARG A 88 -22.85 -21.07 -102.97
C ARG A 88 -22.30 -21.35 -101.57
N SER A 89 -22.84 -22.39 -100.91
CA SER A 89 -22.46 -22.78 -99.55
C SER A 89 -21.99 -24.23 -99.46
N TYR A 90 -20.94 -24.47 -98.66
CA TYR A 90 -20.40 -25.78 -98.30
C TYR A 90 -20.34 -25.94 -96.78
N VAL A 91 -20.89 -27.03 -96.25
CA VAL A 91 -20.67 -27.50 -94.88
C VAL A 91 -19.50 -28.49 -94.91
N ILE A 92 -18.42 -28.19 -94.18
CA ILE A 92 -17.21 -29.00 -94.13
C ILE A 92 -17.02 -29.52 -92.71
N LYS A 93 -16.73 -30.81 -92.54
CA LYS A 93 -16.54 -31.47 -91.25
C LYS A 93 -15.24 -32.28 -91.20
N ASN A 94 -14.47 -32.13 -90.13
CA ASN A 94 -13.48 -33.15 -89.74
C ASN A 94 -14.19 -34.20 -88.89
N ALA A 95 -14.50 -35.36 -89.46
CA ALA A 95 -15.06 -36.51 -88.74
C ALA A 95 -14.04 -37.65 -88.63
N SER A 96 -12.74 -37.34 -88.62
CA SER A 96 -11.73 -38.35 -88.37
C SER A 96 -11.83 -38.88 -86.93
N THR A 97 -11.68 -40.19 -86.81
CA THR A 97 -11.82 -40.97 -85.58
C THR A 97 -10.50 -41.59 -85.11
N THR A 98 -9.41 -41.40 -85.87
CA THR A 98 -8.06 -41.77 -85.44
C THR A 98 -7.48 -40.69 -84.53
N GLY A 99 -6.94 -41.08 -83.38
CA GLY A 99 -6.15 -40.20 -82.51
C GLY A 99 -4.64 -40.34 -82.80
N PRO A 100 -3.84 -39.26 -82.81
CA PRO A 100 -4.26 -37.86 -82.75
C PRO A 100 -5.04 -37.46 -84.01
N VAL A 101 -5.94 -36.49 -83.88
CA VAL A 101 -6.85 -36.07 -84.96
C VAL A 101 -6.04 -35.54 -86.14
N PRO A 102 -6.17 -36.12 -87.35
CA PRO A 102 -5.48 -35.61 -88.52
C PRO A 102 -6.10 -34.30 -88.99
N VAL A 103 -5.25 -33.29 -89.16
CA VAL A 103 -5.62 -31.93 -89.54
C VAL A 103 -6.22 -31.89 -90.95
N LEU A 104 -7.39 -31.28 -91.10
CA LEU A 104 -7.95 -30.90 -92.40
C LEU A 104 -7.69 -29.43 -92.68
N THR A 105 -6.88 -29.13 -93.69
CA THR A 105 -6.68 -27.75 -94.18
C THR A 105 -7.67 -27.46 -95.30
N ILE A 106 -8.48 -26.42 -95.17
CA ILE A 106 -9.39 -25.95 -96.21
C ILE A 106 -8.71 -24.79 -96.94
N ALA A 107 -8.30 -25.00 -98.19
CA ALA A 107 -7.51 -24.04 -98.97
C ALA A 107 -8.32 -23.39 -100.10
N THR A 108 -7.93 -22.19 -100.53
CA THR A 108 -8.53 -21.49 -101.68
C THR A 108 -7.76 -21.72 -102.99
N THR A 109 -8.35 -21.30 -104.11
CA THR A 109 -7.65 -21.12 -105.39
C THR A 109 -7.28 -19.66 -105.64
N ALA A 110 -6.27 -19.42 -106.49
CA ALA A 110 -6.04 -18.16 -107.20
C ALA A 110 -6.04 -16.87 -106.32
N SER A 111 -5.26 -16.89 -105.22
CA SER A 111 -5.06 -15.74 -104.31
C SER A 111 -6.31 -15.24 -103.58
N GLN A 112 -7.38 -16.04 -103.56
CA GLN A 112 -8.60 -15.75 -102.81
C GLN A 112 -8.43 -16.09 -101.33
N THR A 113 -9.29 -15.56 -100.47
CA THR A 113 -9.26 -15.80 -99.02
C THR A 113 -10.53 -16.46 -98.48
N ILE A 114 -10.40 -17.04 -97.29
CA ILE A 114 -11.48 -17.34 -96.35
C ILE A 114 -11.39 -16.25 -95.27
N ASP A 115 -12.34 -15.31 -95.25
CA ASP A 115 -12.37 -14.16 -94.33
C ASP A 115 -11.01 -13.45 -94.11
N GLY A 116 -10.26 -13.26 -95.20
CA GLY A 116 -8.96 -12.57 -95.19
C GLY A 116 -7.73 -13.46 -95.02
N ILE A 117 -7.87 -14.76 -94.69
CA ILE A 117 -6.74 -15.71 -94.61
C ILE A 117 -6.72 -16.71 -95.78
N ALA A 118 -5.54 -17.25 -96.12
CA ALA A 118 -5.35 -18.11 -97.29
C ALA A 118 -5.91 -19.55 -97.13
N SER A 119 -6.13 -19.99 -95.89
CA SER A 119 -6.66 -21.31 -95.57
C SER A 119 -7.28 -21.34 -94.19
N TRP A 120 -8.38 -22.07 -94.02
CA TRP A 120 -8.91 -22.45 -92.72
C TRP A 120 -8.37 -23.83 -92.31
N VAL A 121 -8.46 -24.17 -91.03
CA VAL A 121 -8.03 -25.47 -90.48
C VAL A 121 -9.16 -26.05 -89.62
N LEU A 122 -9.38 -27.36 -89.71
CA LEU A 122 -10.14 -28.14 -88.74
C LEU A 122 -9.24 -29.21 -88.12
N ASP A 123 -8.80 -29.03 -86.88
CA ASP A 123 -7.91 -29.93 -86.15
C ASP A 123 -8.56 -30.65 -84.95
N GLU A 124 -9.80 -30.31 -84.58
CA GLU A 124 -10.57 -31.08 -83.59
C GLU A 124 -11.41 -32.22 -84.21
N SER A 125 -11.63 -33.30 -83.44
CA SER A 125 -12.57 -34.37 -83.85
C SER A 125 -14.01 -33.86 -83.83
N TYR A 126 -14.71 -34.06 -84.93
CA TYR A 126 -16.08 -33.65 -85.19
C TYR A 126 -16.31 -32.15 -85.41
N GLU A 127 -15.25 -31.35 -85.51
CA GLU A 127 -15.32 -29.92 -85.85
C GLU A 127 -16.01 -29.69 -87.21
N THR A 128 -16.77 -28.59 -87.32
CA THR A 128 -17.46 -28.21 -88.56
C THR A 128 -17.36 -26.72 -88.86
N VAL A 129 -17.26 -26.36 -90.12
CA VAL A 129 -17.36 -24.98 -90.62
C VAL A 129 -18.29 -24.92 -91.84
N THR A 130 -19.10 -23.87 -91.97
CA THR A 130 -19.97 -23.62 -93.13
C THR A 130 -19.47 -22.38 -93.86
N LEU A 131 -18.91 -22.56 -95.05
CA LEU A 131 -18.41 -21.46 -95.89
C LEU A 131 -19.43 -21.09 -96.96
N ILE A 132 -19.55 -19.79 -97.25
CA ILE A 132 -20.38 -19.23 -98.32
C ILE A 132 -19.52 -18.32 -99.21
N SER A 133 -19.73 -18.36 -100.53
CA SER A 133 -19.08 -17.45 -101.48
C SER A 133 -19.78 -16.08 -101.48
N ASN A 134 -18.99 -15.02 -101.47
CA ASN A 134 -19.47 -13.63 -101.66
C ASN A 134 -19.22 -13.09 -103.09
N GLY A 135 -18.95 -13.98 -104.05
CA GLY A 135 -18.67 -13.60 -105.45
C GLY A 135 -17.23 -13.18 -105.73
N VAL A 136 -16.39 -13.03 -104.69
CA VAL A 136 -14.97 -12.67 -104.80
C VAL A 136 -14.08 -13.57 -103.93
N ASN A 137 -14.51 -13.83 -102.70
CA ASN A 137 -13.83 -14.64 -101.68
C ASN A 137 -14.83 -15.60 -100.99
N TRP A 138 -14.30 -16.49 -100.17
CA TRP A 138 -15.10 -17.31 -99.25
C TRP A 138 -15.21 -16.61 -97.89
N SER A 139 -16.35 -16.76 -97.23
CA SER A 139 -16.60 -16.29 -95.87
C SER A 139 -17.26 -17.38 -95.02
N ILE A 140 -16.99 -17.39 -93.73
CA ILE A 140 -17.57 -18.33 -92.77
C ILE A 140 -18.91 -17.78 -92.29
N SER A 141 -19.93 -18.63 -92.41
CA SER A 141 -21.32 -18.34 -92.01
C SER A 141 -21.71 -19.06 -90.71
N ALA A 142 -21.00 -20.14 -90.36
CA ALA A 142 -21.10 -20.81 -89.06
C ALA A 142 -19.85 -21.66 -88.79
N GLN A 143 -19.51 -21.86 -87.52
CA GLN A 143 -18.56 -22.88 -87.06
C GLN A 143 -19.15 -23.59 -85.83
N SER A 144 -18.80 -24.86 -85.63
CA SER A 144 -19.00 -25.58 -84.38
C SER A 144 -17.74 -26.34 -84.05
N LEU A 145 -17.15 -26.03 -82.89
CA LEU A 145 -16.07 -26.82 -82.29
C LEU A 145 -16.59 -28.18 -81.79
N SER A 146 -15.69 -29.04 -81.33
CA SER A 146 -16.06 -30.28 -80.64
C SER A 146 -16.82 -29.99 -79.33
N ALA A 147 -17.61 -30.95 -78.86
CA ALA A 147 -18.57 -30.75 -77.78
C ALA A 147 -17.94 -30.74 -76.35
N GLY A 148 -16.93 -29.91 -76.12
CA GLY A 148 -16.34 -29.61 -74.81
C GLY A 148 -17.04 -28.46 -74.08
N SER A 149 -18.37 -28.48 -74.00
CA SER A 149 -19.15 -27.32 -73.55
C SER A 149 -19.13 -27.12 -72.02
N GLY A 150 -18.24 -26.25 -71.56
CA GLY A 150 -18.38 -25.55 -70.27
C GLY A 150 -17.30 -25.85 -69.25
N THR A 151 -16.55 -24.80 -68.91
CA THR A 151 -15.71 -24.67 -67.71
C THR A 151 -14.91 -25.91 -67.34
N ASP A 152 -13.71 -25.98 -67.93
CA ASP A 152 -12.54 -26.06 -67.07
C ASP A 152 -12.77 -25.26 -65.78
N TRP A 153 -12.46 -25.89 -64.65
CA TRP A 153 -11.25 -25.40 -64.03
C TRP A 153 -10.11 -26.32 -64.38
N THR A 154 -9.08 -25.69 -64.93
CA THR A 154 -7.72 -26.14 -64.79
C THR A 154 -7.33 -25.95 -63.31
N GLN A 155 -6.30 -25.16 -63.04
CA GLN A 155 -5.83 -24.88 -61.69
C GLN A 155 -6.65 -23.73 -61.06
N GLY A 156 -7.66 -24.07 -60.24
CA GLY A 156 -8.40 -23.14 -59.31
C GLY A 156 -11.33 -22.69 -58.93
N GLY A 157 -12.38 -22.89 -59.81
CA GLY A 157 -13.82 -22.57 -59.76
C GLY A 157 -14.44 -22.80 -61.14
N ASN A 158 -15.75 -22.70 -61.36
CA ASN A 158 -16.74 -22.01 -60.53
C ASN A 158 -18.12 -22.70 -60.64
N SER A 159 -18.92 -22.59 -59.56
CA SER A 159 -20.33 -23.04 -59.44
C SER A 159 -20.64 -24.55 -59.34
N LEU A 160 -20.31 -25.18 -58.20
CA LEU A 160 -20.78 -26.54 -57.84
C LEU A 160 -21.16 -26.66 -56.35
N ALA A 161 -22.08 -27.59 -56.04
CA ALA A 161 -22.73 -27.73 -54.72
C ALA A 161 -22.09 -28.79 -53.79
N SER A 162 -20.78 -29.05 -53.90
CA SER A 162 -20.06 -29.99 -53.03
C SER A 162 -18.58 -29.59 -52.88
N ILE A 163 -17.93 -30.02 -51.80
CA ILE A 163 -16.53 -29.69 -51.51
C ILE A 163 -15.62 -30.19 -52.66
N ARG A 164 -14.59 -29.39 -52.97
CA ARG A 164 -13.48 -29.76 -53.86
C ARG A 164 -12.16 -29.47 -53.15
N ASN A 165 -11.18 -30.33 -53.40
CA ASN A 165 -9.90 -30.31 -52.70
C ASN A 165 -8.81 -29.76 -53.63
N LEU A 166 -8.05 -28.77 -53.16
CA LEU A 166 -6.80 -28.34 -53.78
C LEU A 166 -5.64 -28.97 -52.98
N GLY A 167 -4.82 -29.80 -53.62
CA GLY A 167 -3.71 -30.46 -52.94
C GLY A 167 -3.01 -31.55 -53.75
N THR A 168 -2.06 -32.19 -53.10
CA THR A 168 -1.34 -33.38 -53.56
C THR A 168 -1.99 -34.65 -53.02
N ILE A 169 -1.94 -35.76 -53.78
CA ILE A 169 -2.33 -37.11 -53.31
C ILE A 169 -1.11 -37.99 -52.98
N SER A 170 0.10 -37.47 -53.21
CA SER A 170 1.38 -38.09 -52.89
C SER A 170 1.90 -37.61 -51.53
N ASN A 171 2.90 -38.29 -50.97
CA ASN A 171 3.61 -37.84 -49.76
C ASN A 171 4.59 -36.69 -50.06
N HIS A 172 4.08 -35.63 -50.69
CA HIS A 172 4.78 -34.38 -50.99
C HIS A 172 3.93 -33.19 -50.54
N ALA A 173 4.59 -32.17 -50.00
CA ALA A 173 3.93 -30.95 -49.55
C ALA A 173 3.28 -30.18 -50.71
N LEU A 174 2.33 -29.29 -50.39
CA LEU A 174 1.69 -28.36 -51.31
C LEU A 174 2.32 -26.95 -51.12
N PRO A 175 3.29 -26.54 -51.96
CA PRO A 175 3.86 -25.21 -51.94
C PRO A 175 3.05 -24.23 -52.80
N PHE A 176 2.96 -22.99 -52.35
CA PHE A 176 2.48 -21.83 -53.10
C PHE A 176 3.70 -20.99 -53.50
N ILE A 177 3.96 -20.89 -54.79
CA ILE A 177 5.21 -20.34 -55.35
C ILE A 177 4.88 -19.07 -56.16
N THR A 178 5.61 -17.98 -55.91
CA THR A 178 5.56 -16.76 -56.73
C THR A 178 6.97 -16.25 -57.01
N ASN A 179 7.20 -15.68 -58.19
CA ASN A 179 8.53 -15.28 -58.67
C ASN A 179 9.59 -16.41 -58.52
N ASN A 180 9.22 -17.65 -58.86
CA ASN A 180 10.02 -18.87 -58.67
C ASN A 180 10.55 -19.10 -57.24
N THR A 181 9.87 -18.54 -56.22
CA THR A 181 10.21 -18.72 -54.81
C THR A 181 8.98 -19.12 -54.00
N GLU A 182 9.13 -20.09 -53.11
CA GLU A 182 8.05 -20.53 -52.22
C GLU A 182 7.70 -19.43 -51.21
N LYS A 183 6.40 -19.23 -50.95
CA LYS A 183 5.88 -18.21 -50.00
C LYS A 183 5.00 -18.81 -48.90
N MET A 184 4.42 -19.97 -49.14
CA MET A 184 3.54 -20.67 -48.21
C MET A 184 3.59 -22.17 -48.55
N ARG A 185 3.45 -23.04 -47.55
CA ARG A 185 3.48 -24.50 -47.72
C ARG A 185 2.54 -25.18 -46.74
N LEU A 186 1.67 -26.05 -47.23
CA LEU A 186 1.03 -27.08 -46.40
C LEU A 186 1.86 -28.37 -46.48
N THR A 187 2.42 -28.82 -45.36
CA THR A 187 3.19 -30.06 -45.30
C THR A 187 2.29 -31.30 -45.28
N THR A 188 2.87 -32.47 -45.55
CA THR A 188 2.17 -33.77 -45.48
C THR A 188 1.71 -34.13 -44.07
N SER A 189 2.32 -33.55 -43.03
CA SER A 189 1.91 -33.65 -41.62
C SER A 189 0.82 -32.64 -41.23
N GLY A 190 0.27 -31.87 -42.19
CA GLY A 190 -0.78 -30.88 -41.97
C GLY A 190 -0.29 -29.60 -41.28
N ASN A 191 1.00 -29.29 -41.35
CA ASN A 191 1.56 -28.04 -40.81
C ASN A 191 1.56 -26.97 -41.90
N LEU A 192 1.10 -25.76 -41.58
CA LEU A 192 1.09 -24.63 -42.50
C LEU A 192 2.25 -23.66 -42.20
N GLY A 193 3.15 -23.49 -43.17
CA GLY A 193 4.21 -22.48 -43.13
C GLY A 193 3.88 -21.31 -44.05
N ILE A 194 4.20 -20.09 -43.63
CA ILE A 194 4.17 -18.86 -44.41
C ILE A 194 5.54 -18.18 -44.24
N GLY A 195 6.15 -17.77 -45.35
CA GLY A 195 7.53 -17.25 -45.40
C GLY A 195 8.64 -18.29 -45.27
N THR A 196 8.36 -19.44 -44.63
CA THR A 196 9.30 -20.55 -44.41
C THR A 196 8.78 -21.90 -44.89
N SER A 197 9.71 -22.82 -45.15
CA SER A 197 9.49 -24.24 -45.43
C SER A 197 10.08 -25.17 -44.36
N SER A 198 10.74 -24.60 -43.35
CA SER A 198 11.36 -25.30 -42.22
C SER A 198 10.49 -25.15 -40.97
N PHE A 199 10.40 -26.23 -40.18
CA PHE A 199 9.61 -26.34 -38.94
C PHE A 199 10.48 -26.97 -37.85
N ASN A 200 10.08 -26.87 -36.59
CA ASN A 200 10.76 -27.56 -35.49
C ASN A 200 10.67 -29.09 -35.67
N GLY A 201 11.82 -29.77 -35.65
CA GLY A 201 11.91 -31.22 -35.90
C GLY A 201 11.38 -32.11 -34.78
N THR A 202 11.15 -31.57 -33.58
CA THR A 202 10.63 -32.29 -32.41
C THR A 202 9.20 -31.87 -32.09
N ASN A 203 8.95 -30.55 -32.05
CA ASN A 203 7.66 -29.95 -31.69
C ASN A 203 7.10 -29.12 -32.87
N PRO A 204 6.74 -29.76 -34.00
CA PRO A 204 6.43 -29.05 -35.23
C PRO A 204 5.16 -28.19 -35.13
N GLU A 205 5.30 -26.93 -35.52
CA GLU A 205 4.29 -25.89 -35.45
C GLU A 205 3.14 -26.16 -36.42
N LYS A 206 1.88 -25.99 -36.00
CA LYS A 206 0.72 -26.17 -36.90
C LYS A 206 0.44 -24.97 -37.81
N LEU A 207 0.78 -23.77 -37.34
CA LEU A 207 0.90 -22.57 -38.16
C LEU A 207 2.20 -21.87 -37.77
N LEU A 208 3.11 -21.70 -38.75
CA LEU A 208 4.35 -20.95 -38.59
C LEU A 208 4.36 -19.78 -39.59
N VAL A 209 4.55 -18.57 -39.09
CA VAL A 209 4.67 -17.35 -39.90
C VAL A 209 6.04 -16.75 -39.66
N ASP A 210 6.95 -17.00 -40.59
CA ASP A 210 8.29 -16.41 -40.59
C ASP A 210 8.29 -15.15 -41.46
N ALA A 211 8.56 -14.01 -40.85
CA ALA A 211 8.65 -12.73 -41.56
C ALA A 211 10.02 -12.47 -42.20
N GLY A 212 11.03 -13.29 -41.87
CA GLY A 212 12.43 -13.11 -42.25
C GLY A 212 13.01 -11.77 -41.79
N THR A 213 14.10 -11.34 -42.43
CA THR A 213 14.65 -9.99 -42.25
C THR A 213 13.74 -8.97 -42.94
N THR A 214 12.98 -8.21 -42.15
CA THR A 214 11.99 -7.24 -42.65
C THR A 214 12.04 -5.92 -41.87
N THR A 215 11.54 -4.85 -42.48
CA THR A 215 11.27 -3.56 -41.81
C THR A 215 9.83 -3.47 -41.27
N SER A 216 8.99 -4.48 -41.52
CA SER A 216 7.68 -4.59 -40.88
C SER A 216 7.82 -4.98 -39.41
N VAL A 217 7.21 -4.21 -38.52
CA VAL A 217 7.07 -4.58 -37.10
C VAL A 217 5.95 -5.61 -36.84
N ASN A 218 5.22 -6.04 -37.89
CA ASN A 218 4.11 -6.97 -37.77
C ASN A 218 4.36 -8.23 -38.61
N ALA A 219 4.29 -9.40 -37.98
CA ALA A 219 4.19 -10.70 -38.66
C ALA A 219 2.72 -11.15 -38.86
N ILE A 220 1.85 -10.88 -37.87
CA ILE A 220 0.42 -11.21 -37.88
C ILE A 220 -0.37 -9.99 -37.37
N VAL A 221 -1.51 -9.69 -37.99
CA VAL A 221 -2.40 -8.58 -37.59
C VAL A 221 -3.87 -9.02 -37.68
N GLY A 222 -4.54 -9.14 -36.53
CA GLY A 222 -5.99 -9.34 -36.45
C GLY A 222 -6.74 -8.00 -36.42
N LYS A 223 -7.85 -7.88 -37.16
CA LYS A 223 -8.75 -6.72 -37.14
C LYS A 223 -10.21 -7.14 -37.33
N GLY A 224 -11.12 -6.43 -36.68
CA GLY A 224 -12.57 -6.60 -36.78
C GLY A 224 -13.28 -5.39 -36.16
N SER A 225 -14.55 -5.19 -36.48
CA SER A 225 -15.37 -4.06 -36.00
C SER A 225 -16.69 -4.58 -35.47
N ILE A 226 -16.74 -4.83 -34.16
CA ILE A 226 -17.90 -5.36 -33.43
C ILE A 226 -18.08 -4.62 -32.10
N ASP A 227 -19.32 -4.48 -31.64
CA ASP A 227 -19.66 -3.94 -30.32
C ASP A 227 -19.63 -5.07 -29.26
N SER A 228 -18.51 -5.78 -29.21
CA SER A 228 -18.28 -6.92 -28.30
C SER A 228 -16.79 -7.31 -28.29
N TYR A 229 -16.45 -8.43 -27.63
CA TYR A 229 -15.08 -8.93 -27.57
C TYR A 229 -14.61 -9.52 -28.91
N LEU A 230 -13.54 -8.95 -29.46
CA LEU A 230 -12.74 -9.55 -30.53
C LEU A 230 -11.51 -10.20 -29.90
N GLN A 231 -11.35 -11.52 -30.04
CA GLN A 231 -10.34 -12.27 -29.28
C GLN A 231 -9.52 -13.25 -30.14
N LEU A 232 -8.26 -13.43 -29.76
CA LEU A 232 -7.50 -14.64 -30.03
C LEU A 232 -7.72 -15.57 -28.82
N ASN A 233 -8.45 -16.66 -29.00
CA ASN A 233 -8.73 -17.61 -27.92
C ASN A 233 -7.79 -18.82 -28.03
N ILE A 234 -6.87 -18.96 -27.07
CA ILE A 234 -5.97 -20.11 -26.94
C ILE A 234 -6.48 -20.94 -25.76
N GLN A 235 -6.83 -22.20 -26.02
CA GLN A 235 -7.38 -23.10 -25.01
C GLN A 235 -6.79 -24.50 -25.18
N ASN A 236 -6.13 -24.99 -24.14
CA ASN A 236 -5.68 -26.37 -24.04
C ASN A 236 -6.81 -27.23 -23.45
N ASN A 237 -7.45 -28.03 -24.30
CA ASN A 237 -8.57 -28.91 -23.92
C ASN A 237 -8.12 -30.17 -23.14
N SER A 238 -6.84 -30.30 -22.78
CA SER A 238 -6.33 -31.43 -22.02
C SER A 238 -6.69 -31.35 -20.53
N ALA A 239 -7.27 -32.42 -20.00
CA ALA A 239 -7.45 -32.62 -18.55
C ALA A 239 -6.21 -33.26 -17.88
N GLY A 240 -5.05 -33.25 -18.54
CA GLY A 240 -3.81 -33.81 -18.01
C GLY A 240 -3.19 -32.97 -16.88
N ALA A 241 -2.41 -33.62 -16.01
CA ALA A 241 -1.78 -33.01 -14.83
C ALA A 241 -0.85 -31.81 -15.11
N ASN A 242 -0.41 -31.62 -16.36
CA ASN A 242 0.48 -30.54 -16.79
C ASN A 242 -0.19 -29.63 -17.85
N SER A 243 -1.52 -29.54 -17.92
CA SER A 243 -2.17 -28.68 -18.92
C SER A 243 -2.16 -27.20 -18.51
N SER A 244 -1.79 -26.36 -19.46
CA SER A 244 -1.77 -24.89 -19.38
C SER A 244 -2.15 -24.31 -20.74
N SER A 245 -2.57 -23.05 -20.80
CA SER A 245 -2.87 -22.31 -22.03
C SER A 245 -2.12 -20.99 -22.01
N ASP A 246 -1.14 -20.84 -22.91
CA ASP A 246 -0.01 -19.93 -22.71
C ASP A 246 0.28 -19.05 -23.93
N VAL A 247 0.86 -17.87 -23.69
CA VAL A 247 1.39 -16.95 -24.71
C VAL A 247 2.81 -16.56 -24.32
N VAL A 248 3.77 -17.18 -25.01
CA VAL A 248 5.21 -17.07 -24.73
C VAL A 248 5.87 -16.08 -25.69
N ALA A 249 6.77 -15.24 -25.17
CA ALA A 249 7.67 -14.41 -25.95
C ALA A 249 9.13 -14.69 -25.55
N THR A 250 9.88 -15.31 -26.46
CA THR A 250 11.25 -15.80 -26.24
C THR A 250 12.27 -14.86 -26.88
N ALA A 251 13.39 -14.60 -26.18
CA ALA A 251 14.49 -13.80 -26.72
C ALA A 251 15.19 -14.52 -27.89
N ASN A 252 15.92 -13.76 -28.72
CA ASN A 252 16.72 -14.33 -29.82
C ASN A 252 17.88 -15.24 -29.37
N ASN A 253 18.16 -15.29 -28.07
CA ASN A 253 19.09 -16.20 -27.40
C ASN A 253 18.39 -17.04 -26.30
N GLY A 254 17.08 -17.29 -26.44
CA GLY A 254 16.27 -18.06 -25.51
C GLY A 254 15.83 -19.44 -26.01
N SER A 255 15.00 -20.09 -25.20
CA SER A 255 14.33 -21.37 -25.46
C SER A 255 13.08 -21.49 -24.58
N GLU A 256 12.30 -22.55 -24.75
CA GLU A 256 11.17 -22.94 -23.87
C GLU A 256 11.56 -23.14 -22.37
N THR A 257 12.83 -22.98 -22.00
CA THR A 257 13.33 -23.08 -20.62
C THR A 257 14.22 -21.91 -20.18
N THR A 258 14.53 -20.96 -21.07
CA THR A 258 15.50 -19.86 -20.81
C THR A 258 15.21 -18.59 -21.59
N ASN A 259 15.40 -17.42 -20.97
CA ASN A 259 15.26 -16.10 -21.59
C ASN A 259 13.91 -15.86 -22.29
N TYR A 260 12.81 -16.20 -21.61
CA TYR A 260 11.44 -15.94 -22.09
C TYR A 260 10.56 -15.26 -21.02
N VAL A 261 9.48 -14.65 -21.48
CA VAL A 261 8.34 -14.22 -20.66
C VAL A 261 7.09 -14.97 -21.13
N ASP A 262 6.23 -15.33 -20.19
CA ASP A 262 5.06 -16.18 -20.40
C ASP A 262 3.84 -15.59 -19.68
N MET A 263 2.72 -15.57 -20.38
CA MET A 263 1.41 -15.18 -19.88
C MET A 263 0.45 -16.33 -20.13
N GLY A 264 0.00 -17.00 -19.07
CA GLY A 264 -0.77 -18.24 -19.19
C GLY A 264 -1.72 -18.52 -18.03
N ILE A 265 -2.42 -19.64 -18.14
CA ILE A 265 -3.34 -20.14 -17.12
C ILE A 265 -3.29 -21.67 -17.05
N ASN A 266 -3.16 -22.18 -15.82
CA ASN A 266 -3.18 -23.61 -15.53
C ASN A 266 -4.57 -24.20 -15.76
N GLY A 267 -4.65 -25.34 -16.45
CA GLY A 267 -5.90 -26.06 -16.68
C GLY A 267 -6.55 -26.57 -15.39
N GLY A 268 -7.87 -26.81 -15.42
CA GLY A 268 -8.68 -27.20 -14.26
C GLY A 268 -8.37 -28.58 -13.64
N SER A 269 -7.33 -29.27 -14.09
CA SER A 269 -6.81 -30.52 -13.50
C SER A 269 -5.27 -30.52 -13.39
N ASN A 270 -4.64 -29.35 -13.55
CA ASN A 270 -3.20 -29.21 -13.40
C ASN A 270 -2.78 -29.44 -11.93
N THR A 271 -1.79 -30.30 -11.75
CA THR A 271 -1.20 -30.70 -10.46
C THR A 271 0.33 -30.64 -10.49
N SER A 272 0.89 -29.93 -11.48
CA SER A 272 2.33 -29.76 -11.69
C SER A 272 2.99 -28.88 -10.62
N GLY A 273 2.23 -27.94 -10.03
CA GLY A 273 2.74 -26.94 -9.08
C GLY A 273 3.55 -25.80 -9.73
N VAL A 274 3.72 -25.84 -11.05
CA VAL A 274 4.40 -24.80 -11.84
C VAL A 274 3.46 -23.60 -11.99
N MET A 275 3.98 -22.41 -11.66
CA MET A 275 3.28 -21.11 -11.64
C MET A 275 1.97 -21.03 -10.83
N GLY A 276 1.62 -22.05 -10.04
CA GLY A 276 0.45 -22.07 -9.18
C GLY A 276 -0.26 -23.43 -9.14
N SER A 277 -1.56 -23.39 -8.85
CA SER A 277 -2.50 -24.50 -8.81
C SER A 277 -3.35 -24.56 -10.08
N ALA A 278 -4.27 -25.53 -10.17
CA ALA A 278 -5.29 -25.57 -11.22
C ALA A 278 -6.14 -24.28 -11.26
N ASN A 279 -6.31 -23.71 -12.47
CA ASN A 279 -6.99 -22.44 -12.75
C ASN A 279 -6.27 -21.16 -12.28
N ASP A 280 -5.07 -21.24 -11.69
CA ASP A 280 -4.26 -20.05 -11.43
C ASP A 280 -3.70 -19.49 -12.75
N ALA A 281 -3.79 -18.16 -12.91
CA ALA A 281 -3.27 -17.42 -14.06
C ALA A 281 -2.04 -16.60 -13.68
N TYR A 282 -1.06 -16.52 -14.58
CA TYR A 282 0.27 -15.97 -14.31
C TYR A 282 0.79 -15.08 -15.43
N LEU A 283 1.70 -14.18 -15.03
CA LEU A 283 2.65 -13.50 -15.89
C LEU A 283 4.03 -13.70 -15.27
N TYR A 284 4.89 -14.49 -15.91
CA TYR A 284 6.18 -14.90 -15.35
C TYR A 284 7.33 -14.71 -16.33
N ASN A 285 8.53 -14.48 -15.81
CA ASN A 285 9.74 -14.18 -16.58
C ASN A 285 10.86 -15.13 -16.14
N ILE A 286 11.44 -15.87 -17.07
CA ILE A 286 12.65 -16.71 -16.87
C ILE A 286 13.82 -16.09 -17.66
N GLY A 287 13.95 -14.77 -17.56
CA GLY A 287 15.04 -13.98 -18.12
C GLY A 287 15.67 -13.08 -17.06
N GLN A 288 15.92 -11.82 -17.41
CA GLN A 288 16.48 -10.81 -16.50
C GLN A 288 15.37 -10.14 -15.65
N ASN A 289 15.38 -8.82 -15.48
CA ASN A 289 14.36 -8.10 -14.71
C ASN A 289 13.02 -8.00 -15.47
N LEU A 290 11.92 -8.40 -14.85
CA LEU A 290 10.56 -8.13 -15.34
C LEU A 290 10.18 -6.67 -15.05
N LEU A 291 10.05 -5.85 -16.09
CA LEU A 291 9.70 -4.43 -15.97
C LEU A 291 8.19 -4.21 -16.15
N ILE A 292 7.50 -3.80 -15.08
CA ILE A 292 6.06 -3.53 -15.08
C ILE A 292 5.83 -2.06 -14.69
N GLY A 293 5.03 -1.33 -15.48
CA GLY A 293 4.69 0.07 -15.19
C GLY A 293 3.92 0.75 -16.32
N THR A 294 3.57 2.02 -16.13
CA THR A 294 2.86 2.83 -17.12
C THR A 294 3.78 3.91 -17.70
N GLY A 295 4.07 3.87 -19.00
CA GLY A 295 4.95 4.86 -19.67
C GLY A 295 4.33 6.26 -19.82
N THR A 296 3.02 6.41 -19.62
CA THR A 296 2.33 7.70 -19.68
C THR A 296 2.56 8.50 -18.39
N ALA A 297 3.06 9.73 -18.52
CA ALA A 297 3.31 10.62 -17.39
C ALA A 297 2.08 10.80 -16.48
N ALA A 298 2.34 10.91 -15.17
CA ALA A 298 1.34 11.03 -14.11
C ALA A 298 0.30 9.88 -14.01
N LYS A 299 0.50 8.73 -14.67
CA LYS A 299 -0.31 7.51 -14.48
C LYS A 299 0.26 6.59 -13.41
N SER A 300 -0.58 5.69 -12.91
CA SER A 300 -0.28 4.85 -11.75
C SER A 300 -0.18 3.37 -12.15
N LEU A 301 0.75 2.64 -11.54
CA LEU A 301 0.70 1.19 -11.49
C LEU A 301 -0.26 0.80 -10.36
N VAL A 302 -1.26 -0.04 -10.66
CA VAL A 302 -2.37 -0.35 -9.74
C VAL A 302 -2.54 -1.87 -9.63
N PHE A 303 -2.67 -2.35 -8.40
CA PHE A 303 -2.92 -3.75 -8.05
C PHE A 303 -4.34 -3.90 -7.48
N MET A 304 -5.08 -4.89 -7.96
CA MET A 304 -6.52 -5.04 -7.71
C MET A 304 -6.88 -6.47 -7.28
N THR A 305 -7.87 -6.62 -6.40
CA THR A 305 -8.46 -7.92 -6.03
C THR A 305 -9.98 -7.80 -5.82
N GLY A 306 -10.72 -8.85 -6.19
CA GLY A 306 -12.18 -8.94 -5.97
C GLY A 306 -13.08 -8.52 -7.14
N GLY A 307 -12.52 -8.00 -8.24
CA GLY A 307 -13.28 -7.62 -9.43
C GLY A 307 -12.52 -6.71 -10.39
N THR A 308 -13.13 -6.43 -11.55
CA THR A 308 -12.53 -5.66 -12.66
C THR A 308 -12.71 -4.15 -12.55
N THR A 309 -13.61 -3.65 -11.69
CA THR A 309 -13.85 -2.22 -11.50
C THR A 309 -12.80 -1.64 -10.54
N GLN A 310 -11.89 -0.78 -11.03
CA GLN A 310 -10.79 -0.21 -10.23
C GLN A 310 -11.27 0.46 -8.93
N SER A 311 -12.31 1.31 -9.00
CA SER A 311 -12.74 2.16 -7.88
C SER A 311 -13.23 1.39 -6.63
N SER A 312 -13.58 0.12 -6.76
CA SER A 312 -13.93 -0.78 -5.65
C SER A 312 -12.91 -1.89 -5.40
N ASN A 313 -12.04 -2.19 -6.37
CA ASN A 313 -11.14 -3.34 -6.33
C ASN A 313 -9.64 -3.01 -6.21
N GLU A 314 -9.24 -1.75 -6.34
CA GLU A 314 -7.89 -1.28 -6.04
C GLU A 314 -7.50 -1.57 -4.57
N ARG A 315 -6.28 -2.05 -4.35
CA ARG A 315 -5.72 -2.41 -3.02
C ARG A 315 -4.38 -1.76 -2.74
N MET A 316 -3.52 -1.70 -3.75
CA MET A 316 -2.19 -1.10 -3.68
C MET A 316 -1.88 -0.36 -4.99
N ARG A 317 -1.09 0.72 -4.91
CA ARG A 317 -0.62 1.46 -6.08
C ARG A 317 0.80 1.99 -5.93
N VAL A 318 1.41 2.31 -7.07
CA VAL A 318 2.45 3.34 -7.20
C VAL A 318 1.87 4.48 -8.03
N ASP A 319 1.78 5.68 -7.49
CA ASP A 319 1.23 6.84 -8.19
C ASP A 319 2.23 7.42 -9.22
N GLY A 320 1.74 8.33 -10.07
CA GLY A 320 2.56 8.96 -11.12
C GLY A 320 3.63 9.93 -10.63
N ASN A 321 3.78 10.09 -9.31
CA ASN A 321 4.84 10.84 -8.63
C ASN A 321 5.80 9.90 -7.86
N GLY A 322 5.65 8.58 -8.00
CA GLY A 322 6.46 7.58 -7.30
C GLY A 322 6.07 7.34 -5.84
N LYS A 323 4.85 7.71 -5.42
CA LYS A 323 4.34 7.45 -4.06
C LYS A 323 3.59 6.12 -4.00
N VAL A 324 3.74 5.38 -2.91
CA VAL A 324 3.09 4.09 -2.68
C VAL A 324 1.88 4.25 -1.78
N GLY A 325 0.75 3.65 -2.16
CA GLY A 325 -0.48 3.64 -1.37
C GLY A 325 -0.98 2.22 -1.17
N ILE A 326 -1.44 1.89 0.04
CA ILE A 326 -2.13 0.64 0.39
C ILE A 326 -3.44 1.02 1.09
N GLY A 327 -4.56 0.47 0.62
CA GLY A 327 -5.90 0.88 1.06
C GLY A 327 -6.36 2.26 0.55
N THR A 328 -5.55 2.93 -0.28
CA THR A 328 -5.81 4.30 -0.77
C THR A 328 -5.32 4.56 -2.18
N ASN A 329 -6.03 5.46 -2.87
CA ASN A 329 -5.63 6.02 -4.16
C ASN A 329 -5.12 7.48 -4.09
N ALA A 330 -5.21 8.13 -2.93
CA ALA A 330 -4.81 9.53 -2.71
C ALA A 330 -3.67 9.63 -1.67
N ILE A 331 -2.48 10.01 -2.10
CA ILE A 331 -1.27 9.92 -1.27
C ILE A 331 -0.61 11.30 -1.12
N PRO A 332 -0.61 11.93 0.08
CA PRO A 332 -1.39 11.56 1.26
C PRO A 332 -2.90 11.83 1.11
N LYS A 333 -3.71 11.22 1.99
CA LYS A 333 -5.17 11.45 2.05
C LYS A 333 -5.48 12.94 2.20
N GLY A 334 -6.48 13.42 1.46
CA GLY A 334 -6.96 14.81 1.56
C GLY A 334 -5.88 15.88 1.29
N ALA A 335 -4.77 15.52 0.61
CA ALA A 335 -3.60 16.37 0.39
C ALA A 335 -2.92 16.90 1.67
N THR A 336 -3.15 16.27 2.82
CA THR A 336 -2.61 16.72 4.12
C THR A 336 -1.29 16.02 4.45
N GLY A 337 -0.23 16.80 4.70
CA GLY A 337 1.11 16.27 4.98
C GLY A 337 1.93 15.93 3.73
N ILE A 338 2.99 15.13 3.89
CA ILE A 338 4.02 14.93 2.84
C ILE A 338 4.41 13.45 2.63
N ALA A 339 3.46 12.52 2.80
CA ALA A 339 3.74 11.09 2.69
C ALA A 339 4.22 10.66 1.29
N LYS A 340 5.28 9.80 1.26
CA LYS A 340 5.66 8.99 0.09
C LYS A 340 5.10 7.56 0.15
N PHE A 341 4.78 7.07 1.34
CA PHE A 341 4.08 5.81 1.59
C PHE A 341 2.88 6.09 2.48
N ALA A 342 1.70 5.62 2.11
CA ALA A 342 0.48 5.75 2.91
C ALA A 342 -0.22 4.40 3.07
N LEU A 343 -0.48 4.04 4.32
CA LEU A 343 -1.42 2.99 4.72
C LEU A 343 -2.72 3.66 5.11
N GLU A 344 -3.85 3.18 4.59
CA GLU A 344 -5.18 3.61 5.01
C GLU A 344 -6.07 2.41 5.37
N GLY A 345 -6.92 2.63 6.36
CA GLY A 345 -7.89 1.68 6.86
C GLY A 345 -9.01 2.39 7.61
N THR A 346 -9.95 1.64 8.16
CA THR A 346 -11.10 2.20 8.89
C THR A 346 -10.68 2.68 10.28
N ASN A 347 -11.06 3.91 10.64
CA ASN A 347 -10.81 4.47 11.98
C ASN A 347 -11.50 3.65 13.07
N ALA A 348 -10.81 3.38 14.18
CA ALA A 348 -11.26 2.58 15.31
C ALA A 348 -11.77 1.19 14.91
N SER A 349 -11.01 0.52 14.04
CA SER A 349 -11.32 -0.81 13.49
C SER A 349 -10.07 -1.67 13.37
N THR A 350 -10.22 -2.99 13.47
CA THR A 350 -9.16 -3.97 13.18
C THR A 350 -8.73 -3.96 11.71
N SER A 351 -9.58 -3.43 10.81
CA SER A 351 -9.24 -3.08 9.42
C SER A 351 -8.53 -1.72 9.28
N GLY A 352 -7.91 -1.22 10.34
CA GLY A 352 -7.17 0.05 10.36
C GLY A 352 -5.77 -0.05 9.74
N PRO A 353 -5.06 1.09 9.58
CA PRO A 353 -3.73 1.16 8.97
C PRO A 353 -2.61 0.69 9.94
N HIS A 354 -2.77 -0.51 10.48
CA HIS A 354 -1.85 -1.10 11.46
C HIS A 354 -0.69 -1.81 10.75
N GLN A 355 0.45 -1.91 11.43
CA GLN A 355 1.60 -2.69 10.95
C GLN A 355 1.96 -3.75 11.98
N GLN A 356 2.34 -4.94 11.53
CA GLN A 356 2.59 -6.10 12.38
C GLN A 356 3.86 -6.83 11.93
N PHE A 357 4.69 -7.23 12.88
CA PHE A 357 5.97 -7.90 12.63
C PHE A 357 6.04 -9.20 13.44
N THR A 358 6.16 -10.31 12.70
CA THR A 358 6.27 -11.70 13.20
C THR A 358 7.58 -12.33 12.68
N THR A 359 7.90 -13.55 13.09
CA THR A 359 8.99 -14.35 12.50
C THR A 359 8.46 -15.62 11.87
N SER A 360 9.28 -16.34 11.09
CA SER A 360 8.91 -17.66 10.55
C SER A 360 8.72 -18.74 11.62
N THR A 361 9.14 -18.48 12.86
CA THR A 361 9.03 -19.38 14.01
C THR A 361 8.00 -18.93 15.05
N ASP A 362 7.50 -17.70 14.97
CA ASP A 362 6.51 -17.16 15.91
C ASP A 362 5.38 -16.42 15.17
N ASN A 363 4.16 -16.91 15.36
CA ASN A 363 2.94 -16.34 14.79
C ASN A 363 2.41 -15.14 15.59
N TYR A 364 2.91 -14.92 16.81
CA TYR A 364 2.54 -13.79 17.63
C TYR A 364 3.44 -12.57 17.32
N PRO A 365 2.90 -11.33 17.35
CA PRO A 365 3.70 -10.15 17.02
C PRO A 365 4.73 -9.79 18.10
N LEU A 366 5.98 -9.59 17.65
CA LEU A 366 7.05 -9.00 18.45
C LEU A 366 6.91 -7.46 18.47
N LEU A 367 6.37 -6.90 17.38
CA LEU A 367 6.00 -5.49 17.28
C LEU A 367 4.66 -5.33 16.54
N GLN A 368 3.78 -4.48 17.07
CA GLN A 368 2.65 -3.91 16.33
C GLN A 368 2.72 -2.37 16.39
N ASN A 369 2.68 -1.69 15.24
CA ASN A 369 2.36 -0.27 15.18
C ASN A 369 0.83 -0.15 15.04
N LEU A 370 0.15 0.07 16.16
CA LEU A 370 -1.30 0.13 16.25
C LEU A 370 -1.77 1.56 16.02
N ASN A 371 -2.18 1.88 14.80
CA ASN A 371 -2.73 3.18 14.41
C ASN A 371 -4.27 3.14 14.51
N TRP A 372 -4.81 3.00 15.73
CA TRP A 372 -6.24 2.72 15.95
C TRP A 372 -7.15 3.89 15.56
N SER A 373 -6.88 5.08 16.12
CA SER A 373 -7.62 6.32 15.81
C SER A 373 -6.81 7.54 16.21
N HIS A 374 -7.37 8.74 16.00
CA HIS A 374 -6.92 9.90 16.77
C HIS A 374 -6.92 9.57 18.27
N ASP A 375 -5.92 10.10 18.98
CA ASP A 375 -5.69 9.89 20.40
C ASP A 375 -5.50 8.43 20.87
N TYR A 376 -5.37 7.44 19.97
CA TYR A 376 -5.08 6.05 20.32
C TYR A 376 -4.10 5.44 19.32
N VAL A 377 -2.80 5.65 19.55
CA VAL A 377 -1.70 5.23 18.64
C VAL A 377 -0.54 4.68 19.45
N TYR A 378 -0.09 3.46 19.16
CA TYR A 378 0.88 2.74 19.99
C TYR A 378 1.95 2.01 19.16
N ASN A 379 3.14 1.89 19.75
CA ASN A 379 4.13 0.87 19.43
C ASN A 379 4.05 -0.18 20.54
N ALA A 380 3.54 -1.36 20.21
CA ALA A 380 3.37 -2.47 21.14
C ALA A 380 4.50 -3.49 20.95
N TYR A 381 5.33 -3.65 21.98
CA TYR A 381 6.46 -4.58 22.01
C TYR A 381 6.05 -5.82 22.80
N ASP A 382 6.27 -7.00 22.19
CA ASP A 382 5.84 -8.30 22.71
C ASP A 382 4.34 -8.32 23.07
N ALA A 383 3.54 -7.54 22.33
CA ALA A 383 2.12 -7.31 22.55
C ALA A 383 1.43 -6.88 21.25
N TYR A 384 0.13 -7.14 21.15
CA TYR A 384 -0.69 -6.76 20.00
C TYR A 384 -2.14 -6.53 20.39
N PHE A 385 -2.90 -5.91 19.49
CA PHE A 385 -4.33 -5.68 19.63
C PHE A 385 -5.11 -6.41 18.53
N ASP A 386 -6.07 -7.25 18.95
CA ASP A 386 -6.96 -8.05 18.08
C ASP A 386 -8.45 -7.64 18.18
N GLY A 387 -8.72 -6.55 18.89
CA GLY A 387 -10.02 -6.24 19.50
C GLY A 387 -9.90 -6.17 21.03
N ALA A 388 -8.91 -6.85 21.62
CA ALA A 388 -8.41 -6.64 22.97
C ALA A 388 -6.87 -6.61 22.99
N TRP A 389 -6.26 -6.12 24.07
CA TRP A 389 -4.81 -6.17 24.26
C TRP A 389 -4.35 -7.58 24.63
N ARG A 390 -3.45 -8.14 23.83
CA ARG A 390 -2.93 -9.51 23.92
C ARG A 390 -1.43 -9.53 24.12
N SER A 391 -0.96 -10.47 24.93
CA SER A 391 0.47 -10.76 25.03
C SER A 391 0.97 -11.48 23.76
N GLY A 392 2.10 -11.03 23.25
CA GLY A 392 2.86 -11.67 22.18
C GLY A 392 3.94 -12.62 22.68
N THR A 393 4.19 -12.71 24.00
CA THR A 393 5.36 -13.42 24.57
C THR A 393 5.02 -14.49 25.61
N THR A 394 6.02 -15.33 25.92
CA THR A 394 6.04 -16.30 27.02
C THR A 394 6.98 -15.88 28.17
N ALA A 395 7.71 -14.76 28.05
CA ALA A 395 8.62 -14.25 29.07
C ALA A 395 8.95 -12.75 28.87
N GLY A 396 9.50 -12.10 29.90
CA GLY A 396 10.01 -10.71 29.81
C GLY A 396 8.96 -9.60 30.00
N GLY A 397 7.67 -9.92 29.89
CA GLY A 397 6.58 -8.95 29.98
C GLY A 397 6.27 -8.25 28.66
N ASN A 398 5.36 -7.28 28.72
CA ASN A 398 4.73 -6.63 27.58
C ASN A 398 4.88 -5.12 27.76
N PHE A 399 5.08 -4.37 26.68
CA PHE A 399 5.24 -2.91 26.76
C PHE A 399 4.50 -2.19 25.63
N VAL A 400 3.88 -1.05 25.93
CA VAL A 400 3.40 -0.12 24.90
C VAL A 400 3.97 1.27 25.13
N LEU A 401 4.53 1.84 24.07
CA LEU A 401 4.90 3.26 23.99
C LEU A 401 3.92 3.94 23.04
N GLY A 402 3.06 4.81 23.55
CA GLY A 402 1.94 5.31 22.77
C GLY A 402 1.27 6.58 23.30
N LYS A 403 0.33 7.08 22.52
CA LYS A 403 -0.51 8.21 22.84
C LYS A 403 -1.94 7.74 23.14
N GLU A 404 -2.46 8.26 24.25
CA GLU A 404 -3.87 8.20 24.63
C GLU A 404 -4.51 9.60 24.59
N ALA A 405 -5.82 9.69 24.85
CA ALA A 405 -6.51 10.97 25.05
C ALA A 405 -5.84 11.79 26.17
N GLY A 406 -5.39 13.00 25.83
CA GLY A 406 -4.76 13.95 26.77
C GLY A 406 -3.37 13.57 27.31
N LYS A 407 -2.78 12.42 26.92
CA LYS A 407 -1.49 11.96 27.47
C LYS A 407 -0.65 11.14 26.48
N PHE A 408 0.66 11.12 26.69
CA PHE A 408 1.62 10.19 26.10
C PHE A 408 2.16 9.27 27.21
N LEU A 409 2.39 7.99 26.92
CA LEU A 409 2.69 7.00 27.95
C LEU A 409 3.64 5.89 27.53
N LEU A 410 4.31 5.34 28.54
CA LEU A 410 4.93 4.03 28.55
C LEU A 410 4.17 3.18 29.59
N GLN A 411 3.48 2.14 29.14
CA GLN A 411 2.82 1.16 30.01
C GLN A 411 3.52 -0.20 29.93
N TYR A 412 3.37 -0.99 31.00
CA TYR A 412 3.92 -2.34 31.11
C TYR A 412 2.91 -3.33 31.69
N GLY A 413 3.02 -4.60 31.31
CA GLY A 413 2.18 -5.68 31.80
C GLY A 413 2.95 -6.99 31.90
N ASN A 414 2.73 -7.76 32.98
CA ASN A 414 3.53 -8.95 33.29
C ASN A 414 2.86 -10.27 32.85
N THR A 415 1.87 -10.23 31.95
CA THR A 415 1.24 -11.42 31.35
C THR A 415 2.23 -12.14 30.44
N ASN A 416 2.76 -13.29 30.85
CA ASN A 416 3.77 -14.05 30.10
C ASN A 416 3.15 -15.29 29.41
N THR A 417 2.03 -15.10 28.70
CA THR A 417 1.29 -16.19 28.04
C THR A 417 0.68 -15.67 26.73
N GLN A 418 1.19 -16.13 25.60
CA GLN A 418 0.77 -15.66 24.26
C GLN A 418 -0.75 -15.75 24.05
N GLY A 419 -1.35 -14.72 23.45
CA GLY A 419 -2.79 -14.58 23.24
C GLY A 419 -3.63 -14.27 24.49
N SER A 420 -3.04 -14.27 25.69
CA SER A 420 -3.74 -13.92 26.92
C SER A 420 -3.89 -12.40 27.08
N ALA A 421 -4.91 -11.96 27.80
CA ALA A 421 -5.20 -10.54 28.01
C ALA A 421 -4.12 -9.85 28.87
N ILE A 422 -3.77 -8.61 28.51
CA ILE A 422 -2.84 -7.78 29.28
C ILE A 422 -3.63 -6.85 30.22
N THR A 423 -3.20 -6.79 31.50
CA THR A 423 -3.53 -5.68 32.41
C THR A 423 -2.37 -4.69 32.41
N TRP A 424 -2.63 -3.47 31.93
CA TRP A 424 -1.62 -2.41 31.81
C TRP A 424 -1.43 -1.64 33.12
N ASN A 425 -0.17 -1.42 33.48
CA ASN A 425 0.27 -0.54 34.56
C ASN A 425 0.97 0.67 33.94
N ASN A 426 0.79 1.87 34.51
CA ASN A 426 1.48 3.07 34.03
C ASN A 426 2.94 3.04 34.50
N GLY A 427 3.89 2.93 33.56
CA GLY A 427 5.32 3.10 33.87
C GLY A 427 5.67 4.58 33.96
N ILE A 428 5.42 5.30 32.87
CA ILE A 428 5.57 6.76 32.76
C ILE A 428 4.36 7.32 32.01
N ALA A 429 3.78 8.43 32.49
CA ALA A 429 2.72 9.17 31.82
C ALA A 429 3.02 10.67 31.78
N LEU A 430 2.98 11.28 30.59
CA LEU A 430 3.12 12.72 30.36
C LEU A 430 1.76 13.29 29.90
N ASN A 431 1.19 14.23 30.64
CA ASN A 431 -0.07 14.89 30.27
C ASN A 431 0.13 16.16 29.42
N THR A 432 -0.94 16.69 28.83
CA THR A 432 -0.94 17.94 28.05
C THR A 432 -0.57 19.20 28.84
N SER A 433 -0.52 19.15 30.17
CA SER A 433 -0.04 20.23 31.05
C SER A 433 1.48 20.17 31.32
N GLY A 434 2.18 19.20 30.73
CA GLY A 434 3.62 19.00 30.92
C GLY A 434 3.99 18.33 32.26
N ASN A 435 3.05 17.64 32.90
CA ASN A 435 3.30 16.90 34.14
C ASN A 435 3.74 15.47 33.82
N VAL A 436 4.76 14.97 34.52
CA VAL A 436 5.25 13.59 34.39
C VAL A 436 4.88 12.79 35.64
N GLY A 437 4.13 11.70 35.46
CA GLY A 437 3.86 10.70 36.48
C GLY A 437 4.69 9.44 36.23
N MET A 438 5.28 8.88 37.28
CA MET A 438 5.92 7.57 37.29
C MET A 438 5.14 6.65 38.24
N GLY A 439 4.80 5.45 37.79
CA GLY A 439 3.85 4.55 38.48
C GLY A 439 2.37 4.95 38.36
N THR A 440 2.10 6.25 38.14
CA THR A 440 0.75 6.83 38.07
C THR A 440 0.53 7.69 36.82
N ALA A 441 -0.73 7.94 36.50
CA ALA A 441 -1.18 8.93 35.53
C ALA A 441 -2.18 9.95 36.14
N THR A 442 -2.37 9.89 37.45
CA THR A 442 -3.24 10.79 38.24
C THR A 442 -2.36 11.81 38.95
N PHE A 443 -2.77 13.08 38.92
CA PHE A 443 -2.07 14.21 39.56
C PHE A 443 -3.05 14.96 40.47
N ASN A 444 -2.55 15.77 41.39
CA ASN A 444 -3.38 16.66 42.19
C ASN A 444 -4.15 17.65 41.28
N ALA A 445 -5.47 17.74 41.47
CA ALA A 445 -6.36 18.53 40.61
C ALA A 445 -6.24 20.06 40.82
N THR A 446 -5.73 20.50 41.97
CA THR A 446 -5.58 21.92 42.33
C THR A 446 -4.14 22.38 42.21
N ASN A 447 -3.20 21.59 42.77
CA ASN A 447 -1.77 21.89 42.81
C ASN A 447 -0.97 20.78 42.07
N PRO A 448 -1.14 20.63 40.75
CA PRO A 448 -0.60 19.50 40.00
C PRO A 448 0.93 19.43 40.02
N GLU A 449 1.44 18.27 40.38
CA GLU A 449 2.87 17.94 40.43
C GLU A 449 3.48 17.98 39.02
N LYS A 450 4.70 18.52 38.88
CA LYS A 450 5.44 18.46 37.60
C LYS A 450 6.22 17.18 37.40
N LEU A 451 6.71 16.58 38.48
CA LEU A 451 7.17 15.20 38.54
C LEU A 451 6.55 14.54 39.77
N LEU A 452 5.76 13.50 39.57
CA LEU A 452 5.19 12.66 40.61
C LEU A 452 5.78 11.25 40.48
N VAL A 453 6.39 10.74 41.56
CA VAL A 453 6.86 9.36 41.67
C VAL A 453 5.97 8.64 42.67
N ASP A 454 4.96 7.94 42.17
CA ASP A 454 4.04 7.15 42.99
C ASP A 454 4.51 5.69 43.01
N ALA A 455 4.96 5.24 44.19
CA ALA A 455 5.40 3.87 44.41
C ALA A 455 4.24 2.93 44.83
N GLY A 456 3.04 3.47 45.05
CA GLY A 456 1.89 2.74 45.59
C GLY A 456 2.18 2.02 46.91
N THR A 457 1.51 0.89 47.14
CA THR A 457 1.85 -0.02 48.23
C THR A 457 3.11 -0.81 47.85
N THR A 458 4.24 -0.49 48.49
CA THR A 458 5.56 -1.06 48.16
C THR A 458 6.29 -1.60 49.40
N SER A 459 7.18 -2.57 49.19
CA SER A 459 8.17 -3.01 50.18
C SER A 459 9.50 -2.25 50.10
N SER A 460 9.65 -1.34 49.13
CA SER A 460 10.80 -0.44 49.05
C SER A 460 10.68 0.70 50.06
N VAL A 461 11.72 0.90 50.87
CA VAL A 461 11.86 2.11 51.71
C VAL A 461 12.37 3.33 50.93
N ASN A 462 12.64 3.19 49.62
CA ASN A 462 13.13 4.26 48.76
C ASN A 462 12.18 4.47 47.56
N ALA A 463 11.66 5.68 47.40
CA ALA A 463 10.97 6.11 46.17
C ALA A 463 11.95 6.72 45.15
N ILE A 464 12.93 7.51 45.62
CA ILE A 464 13.94 8.20 44.79
C ILE A 464 15.31 8.04 45.48
N VAL A 465 16.37 7.78 44.72
CA VAL A 465 17.75 7.67 45.24
C VAL A 465 18.74 8.34 44.28
N GLY A 466 19.37 9.42 44.72
CA GLY A 466 20.51 10.04 44.03
C GLY A 466 21.84 9.40 44.44
N LYS A 467 22.75 9.17 43.49
CA LYS A 467 24.12 8.67 43.74
C LYS A 467 25.10 9.28 42.74
N GLY A 468 26.34 9.46 43.18
CA GLY A 468 27.48 9.92 42.38
C GLY A 468 28.77 9.82 43.19
N SER A 469 29.91 9.96 42.53
CA SER A 469 31.24 9.95 43.15
C SER A 469 32.05 11.12 42.60
N ILE A 470 32.39 12.08 43.46
CA ILE A 470 33.03 13.34 43.11
C ILE A 470 33.80 13.89 44.31
N ASP A 471 34.99 14.46 44.08
CA ASP A 471 35.76 15.20 45.09
C ASP A 471 35.27 16.66 45.18
N SER A 472 33.96 16.81 45.41
CA SER A 472 33.23 18.08 45.47
C SER A 472 31.79 17.82 45.96
N TYR A 473 30.87 18.77 45.77
CA TYR A 473 29.47 18.61 46.13
C TYR A 473 28.66 17.84 45.07
N LEU A 474 27.86 16.88 45.54
CA LEU A 474 26.72 16.30 44.83
C LEU A 474 25.45 16.76 45.57
N GLN A 475 24.51 17.39 44.87
CA GLN A 475 23.39 18.08 45.52
C GLN A 475 22.06 17.92 44.78
N LEU A 476 20.97 17.88 45.55
CA LEU A 476 19.65 18.29 45.09
C LEU A 476 19.51 19.80 45.39
N ASN A 477 19.39 20.62 44.35
CA ASN A 477 19.30 22.08 44.49
C ASN A 477 17.89 22.56 44.17
N ILE A 478 17.13 22.93 45.20
CA ILE A 478 15.79 23.51 45.06
C ILE A 478 15.92 25.02 45.23
N GLN A 479 15.46 25.77 44.22
CA GLN A 479 15.50 27.24 44.23
C GLN A 479 14.21 27.80 43.64
N ASN A 480 13.48 28.57 44.44
CA ASN A 480 12.37 29.38 43.98
C ASN A 480 12.89 30.70 43.40
N ASN A 481 12.80 30.85 42.09
CA ASN A 481 13.26 32.05 41.37
C ASN A 481 12.27 33.23 41.47
N SER A 482 11.18 33.11 42.23
CA SER A 482 10.24 34.21 42.47
C SER A 482 10.82 35.26 43.41
N SER A 483 10.74 36.52 43.01
CA SER A 483 11.06 37.68 43.85
C SER A 483 9.85 38.19 44.67
N GLY A 484 8.80 37.37 44.81
CA GLY A 484 7.58 37.71 45.54
C GLY A 484 7.75 37.72 47.07
N THR A 485 6.88 38.46 47.76
CA THR A 485 6.91 38.63 49.23
C THR A 485 6.62 37.37 50.05
N SER A 486 6.14 36.31 49.40
CA SER A 486 5.85 35.00 50.00
C SER A 486 6.65 33.87 49.33
N ALA A 487 7.77 34.19 48.66
CA ALA A 487 8.62 33.19 48.03
C ALA A 487 9.59 32.57 49.04
N SER A 488 9.59 31.24 49.11
CA SER A 488 10.50 30.39 49.89
C SER A 488 10.97 29.19 49.05
N SER A 489 12.02 28.50 49.48
CA SER A 489 12.54 27.27 48.83
C SER A 489 12.65 26.18 49.89
N ASP A 490 11.83 25.14 49.78
CA ASP A 490 11.41 24.31 50.92
C ASP A 490 11.52 22.81 50.66
N VAL A 491 11.66 22.03 51.73
CA VAL A 491 11.62 20.56 51.74
C VAL A 491 10.69 20.10 52.86
N VAL A 492 9.46 19.78 52.49
CA VAL A 492 8.37 19.42 53.41
C VAL A 492 8.25 17.91 53.55
N ALA A 493 8.01 17.43 54.77
CA ALA A 493 7.61 16.06 55.07
C ALA A 493 6.30 16.05 55.87
N THR A 494 5.25 15.50 55.25
CA THR A 494 3.87 15.54 55.74
C THR A 494 3.43 14.16 56.25
N ALA A 495 2.75 14.10 57.39
CA ALA A 495 2.19 12.86 57.92
C ALA A 495 1.07 12.31 57.02
N ASN A 496 0.76 11.01 57.15
CA ASN A 496 -0.35 10.37 56.42
C ASN A 496 -1.75 10.90 56.79
N ASN A 497 -1.84 11.79 57.77
CA ASN A 497 -3.02 12.53 58.21
C ASN A 497 -2.78 14.06 58.22
N GLY A 498 -1.86 14.56 57.40
CA GLY A 498 -1.50 15.97 57.29
C GLY A 498 -1.85 16.64 55.96
N SER A 499 -1.40 17.88 55.82
CA SER A 499 -1.52 18.74 54.63
C SER A 499 -0.34 19.73 54.59
N GLU A 500 -0.28 20.58 53.57
CA GLU A 500 0.57 21.79 53.53
C GLU A 500 0.29 22.81 54.66
N THR A 501 -0.64 22.52 55.57
CA THR A 501 -1.08 23.42 56.66
C THR A 501 -1.15 22.74 58.04
N THR A 502 -1.13 21.41 58.14
CA THR A 502 -1.18 20.67 59.42
C THR A 502 -0.37 19.38 59.37
N ASN A 503 0.18 18.96 60.52
CA ASN A 503 0.91 17.69 60.70
C ASN A 503 2.08 17.49 59.70
N TYR A 504 2.84 18.56 59.45
CA TYR A 504 4.06 18.53 58.64
C TYR A 504 5.27 19.09 59.41
N ILE A 505 6.47 18.74 58.93
CA ILE A 505 7.73 19.43 59.23
C ILE A 505 8.32 19.97 57.93
N ASP A 506 8.92 21.15 58.00
CA ASP A 506 9.49 21.88 56.87
C ASP A 506 10.93 22.32 57.18
N MET A 507 11.77 22.30 56.17
CA MET A 507 13.13 22.82 56.15
C MET A 507 13.32 23.66 54.90
N GLY A 508 13.50 24.97 55.06
CA GLY A 508 13.49 25.90 53.93
C GLY A 508 14.25 27.19 54.16
N ILE A 509 14.18 28.06 53.16
CA ILE A 509 14.80 29.40 53.18
C ILE A 509 13.91 30.44 52.49
N ASN A 510 13.73 31.57 53.16
CA ASN A 510 12.97 32.72 52.67
C ASN A 510 13.70 33.43 51.52
N GLY A 511 12.96 33.81 50.48
CA GLY A 511 13.49 34.60 49.36
C GLY A 511 13.90 36.02 49.76
N GLY A 512 14.70 36.68 48.92
CA GLY A 512 15.33 37.98 49.22
C GLY A 512 14.38 39.17 49.42
N ASN A 513 13.09 39.03 49.07
CA ASN A 513 12.04 40.03 49.29
C ASN A 513 10.96 39.57 50.30
N TYR A 514 11.20 38.46 51.03
CA TYR A 514 10.17 37.83 51.84
C TYR A 514 9.69 38.74 53.00
N SER A 515 8.37 38.82 53.14
CA SER A 515 7.67 39.49 54.24
C SER A 515 6.40 38.72 54.65
N GLY A 516 6.32 37.41 54.34
CA GLY A 516 5.13 36.58 54.53
C GLY A 516 4.81 36.23 55.99
N GLY A 517 5.77 36.40 56.90
CA GLY A 517 5.57 36.32 58.35
C GLY A 517 5.31 34.93 58.93
N VAL A 518 5.50 33.85 58.15
CA VAL A 518 5.30 32.47 58.64
C VAL A 518 6.42 32.06 59.60
N MET A 519 7.69 32.28 59.22
CA MET A 519 8.88 32.21 60.07
C MET A 519 9.96 33.15 59.51
N GLY A 520 10.68 33.85 60.38
CA GLY A 520 11.82 34.70 60.01
C GLY A 520 11.51 35.89 59.08
N ALA A 521 12.57 36.43 58.47
CA ALA A 521 12.58 37.50 57.49
C ALA A 521 13.28 37.05 56.18
N ALA A 522 13.45 37.98 55.24
CA ALA A 522 14.12 37.72 53.96
C ALA A 522 15.53 37.13 54.12
N ASN A 523 15.80 36.02 53.40
CA ASN A 523 17.03 35.23 53.45
C ASN A 523 17.27 34.42 54.75
N ASP A 524 16.34 34.41 55.70
CA ASP A 524 16.43 33.49 56.86
C ASP A 524 16.13 32.05 56.44
N GLY A 525 16.96 31.11 56.90
CA GLY A 525 16.73 29.67 56.79
C GLY A 525 16.18 29.08 58.08
N TYR A 526 15.31 28.08 57.99
CA TYR A 526 14.55 27.54 59.13
C TYR A 526 14.38 26.02 59.08
N ILE A 527 14.08 25.46 60.25
CA ILE A 527 13.39 24.17 60.42
C ILE A 527 12.16 24.47 61.27
N TYR A 528 10.97 24.12 60.78
CA TYR A 528 9.69 24.46 61.41
C TYR A 528 8.74 23.25 61.42
N ASN A 529 7.91 23.14 62.45
CA ASN A 529 7.05 21.98 62.70
C ASN A 529 5.64 22.45 63.05
N MET A 530 4.66 21.98 62.26
CA MET A 530 3.21 22.21 62.43
C MET A 530 2.47 20.93 62.86
N GLY A 531 3.19 20.02 63.54
CA GLY A 531 2.65 18.83 64.18
C GLY A 531 2.72 18.94 65.71
N GLN A 532 3.12 17.84 66.36
CA GLN A 532 3.28 17.75 67.81
C GLN A 532 4.67 18.28 68.25
N ASN A 533 5.32 17.66 69.24
CA ASN A 533 6.65 18.09 69.71
C ASN A 533 7.74 17.89 68.63
N LEU A 534 8.52 18.92 68.35
CA LEU A 534 9.75 18.82 67.58
C LEU A 534 10.86 18.17 68.42
N LEU A 535 11.46 17.08 67.93
CA LEU A 535 12.54 16.36 68.59
C LEU A 535 13.87 16.57 67.85
N ILE A 536 14.87 17.11 68.54
CA ILE A 536 16.22 17.35 68.01
C ILE A 536 17.25 16.71 68.96
N GLY A 537 18.18 15.91 68.44
CA GLY A 537 19.22 15.28 69.25
C GLY A 537 20.09 14.28 68.47
N THR A 538 21.09 13.71 69.15
CA THR A 538 22.04 12.76 68.57
C THR A 538 21.83 11.34 69.14
N GLY A 539 21.39 10.39 68.31
CA GLY A 539 21.17 9.00 68.74
C GLY A 539 22.44 8.18 69.01
N THR A 540 23.62 8.69 68.65
CA THR A 540 24.91 8.02 68.93
C THR A 540 25.33 8.28 70.37
N ALA A 541 25.58 7.20 71.13
CA ALA A 541 26.01 7.29 72.53
C ALA A 541 27.25 8.18 72.73
N ASN A 542 27.25 8.95 73.82
CA ASN A 542 28.32 9.88 74.21
C ASN A 542 28.64 10.98 73.16
N LYS A 543 27.66 11.37 72.31
CA LYS A 543 27.77 12.53 71.41
C LYS A 543 26.91 13.70 71.91
N SER A 544 27.27 14.91 71.45
CA SER A 544 26.68 16.17 71.93
C SER A 544 25.76 16.79 70.90
N LEU A 545 24.65 17.38 71.34
CA LEU A 545 23.91 18.37 70.54
C LEU A 545 24.60 19.73 70.71
N VAL A 546 24.88 20.42 69.61
CA VAL A 546 25.73 21.63 69.59
C VAL A 546 25.04 22.75 68.80
N PHE A 547 25.05 23.96 69.36
CA PHE A 547 24.50 25.16 68.76
C PHE A 547 25.63 26.17 68.47
N MET A 548 25.61 26.75 67.26
CA MET A 548 26.70 27.54 66.69
C MET A 548 26.20 28.85 66.07
N THR A 549 27.02 29.91 66.12
CA THR A 549 26.78 31.18 65.39
C THR A 549 28.09 31.78 64.88
N GLY A 550 28.08 32.42 63.71
CA GLY A 550 29.22 33.15 63.15
C GLY A 550 30.09 32.41 62.13
N GLY A 551 29.84 31.12 61.87
CA GLY A 551 30.57 30.34 60.87
C GLY A 551 30.42 28.83 61.03
N THR A 552 30.95 28.08 60.07
CA THR A 552 30.83 26.60 59.99
C THR A 552 31.88 25.83 60.81
N ALA A 553 32.97 26.48 61.23
CA ALA A 553 34.01 25.83 62.03
C ALA A 553 33.60 25.73 63.51
N GLN A 554 33.32 24.52 64.01
CA GLN A 554 32.82 24.30 65.38
C GLN A 554 33.69 24.97 66.47
N GLY A 555 35.02 24.77 66.41
CA GLY A 555 35.94 25.19 67.48
C GLY A 555 35.99 26.68 67.78
N SER A 556 35.51 27.54 66.88
CA SER A 556 35.37 29.00 67.09
C SER A 556 33.92 29.49 67.10
N ASN A 557 32.98 28.71 66.56
CA ASN A 557 31.59 29.12 66.36
C ASN A 557 30.57 28.48 67.31
N GLU A 558 30.97 27.47 68.09
CA GLU A 558 30.14 26.92 69.17
C GLU A 558 29.79 27.97 70.24
N ARG A 559 28.54 27.93 70.73
CA ARG A 559 28.01 28.84 71.77
C ARG A 559 27.40 28.07 72.94
N MET A 560 26.68 27.00 72.65
CA MET A 560 26.01 26.13 73.63
C MET A 560 26.10 24.67 73.18
N ARG A 561 26.17 23.75 74.15
CA ARG A 561 25.98 22.31 73.93
C ARG A 561 25.14 21.65 75.01
N ILE A 562 24.54 20.52 74.65
CA ILE A 562 24.17 19.46 75.60
C ILE A 562 25.15 18.31 75.33
N ASP A 563 25.97 17.95 76.31
CA ASP A 563 26.98 16.90 76.14
C ASP A 563 26.40 15.49 76.19
N GLY A 564 27.22 14.49 75.86
CA GLY A 564 26.80 13.09 75.83
C GLY A 564 26.49 12.47 77.20
N THR A 565 26.65 13.22 78.29
CA THR A 565 26.24 12.86 79.66
C THR A 565 25.02 13.66 80.15
N GLY A 566 24.42 14.48 79.28
CA GLY A 566 23.24 15.30 79.57
C GLY A 566 23.54 16.67 80.18
N LYS A 567 24.80 17.12 80.18
CA LYS A 567 25.19 18.39 80.80
C LYS A 567 25.15 19.55 79.81
N VAL A 568 24.63 20.69 80.24
CA VAL A 568 24.59 21.92 79.45
C VAL A 568 25.87 22.73 79.62
N GLY A 569 26.58 23.00 78.53
CA GLY A 569 27.70 23.93 78.47
C GLY A 569 27.32 25.18 77.70
N ILE A 570 27.64 26.37 78.23
CA ILE A 570 27.51 27.66 77.54
C ILE A 570 28.89 28.35 77.57
N GLY A 571 29.45 28.65 76.40
CA GLY A 571 30.80 29.21 76.28
C GLY A 571 31.96 28.21 76.48
N LEU A 572 31.67 26.91 76.65
CA LEU A 572 32.69 25.85 76.74
C LEU A 572 32.21 24.51 76.15
N THR A 573 33.19 23.66 75.81
CA THR A 573 32.98 22.34 75.20
C THR A 573 32.95 21.17 76.20
N ALA A 574 33.38 21.37 77.45
CA ALA A 574 33.53 20.31 78.45
C ALA A 574 32.88 20.68 79.80
N PRO A 575 31.53 20.66 79.90
CA PRO A 575 30.82 21.00 81.12
C PRO A 575 31.10 19.99 82.25
N THR A 576 31.67 20.47 83.35
CA THR A 576 31.88 19.66 84.56
C THR A 576 30.59 19.44 85.35
N SER A 577 29.71 20.44 85.39
CA SER A 577 28.41 20.45 86.10
C SER A 577 27.23 20.32 85.12
N THR A 578 26.04 19.95 85.62
CA THR A 578 24.79 19.82 84.82
C THR A 578 24.42 21.09 84.04
N LEU A 579 24.77 22.26 84.59
CA LEU A 579 24.88 23.51 83.85
C LEU A 579 26.24 24.12 84.19
N HIS A 580 27.03 24.45 83.17
CA HIS A 580 28.29 25.17 83.28
C HIS A 580 28.27 26.35 82.29
N VAL A 581 28.46 27.57 82.79
CA VAL A 581 28.55 28.79 81.98
C VAL A 581 29.93 29.40 82.15
N THR A 582 30.63 29.65 81.05
CA THR A 582 31.90 30.39 81.05
C THR A 582 31.61 31.88 80.88
N GLY A 583 31.82 32.64 81.94
CA GLY A 583 31.54 34.09 82.00
C GLY A 583 30.46 34.43 83.04
N SER A 584 30.04 35.69 83.06
CA SER A 584 29.07 36.20 84.04
C SER A 584 27.63 35.78 83.71
N THR A 585 26.89 35.29 84.70
CA THR A 585 25.44 35.14 84.64
C THR A 585 24.73 36.42 85.08
N ALA A 586 23.68 36.82 84.35
CA ALA A 586 22.83 37.94 84.72
C ALA A 586 21.66 37.46 85.59
N TYR A 587 21.39 38.17 86.68
CA TYR A 587 20.27 37.90 87.59
C TYR A 587 19.39 39.13 87.75
N SER A 588 18.10 38.92 88.02
CA SER A 588 17.16 40.00 88.27
C SER A 588 17.53 40.79 89.52
N THR A 589 17.38 42.11 89.45
CA THR A 589 17.63 43.03 90.57
C THR A 589 16.44 43.94 90.74
N THR A 590 15.92 44.02 91.96
CA THR A 590 14.78 44.86 92.33
C THR A 590 15.14 45.73 93.52
N ALA A 591 14.69 47.00 93.53
CA ALA A 591 14.92 47.91 94.64
C ALA A 591 13.61 48.12 95.43
N LYS A 592 13.68 48.12 96.75
CA LYS A 592 12.52 48.26 97.65
C LYS A 592 12.76 49.31 98.73
N THR A 593 11.77 50.17 98.94
CA THR A 593 11.74 51.26 99.93
C THR A 593 10.66 51.07 101.00
N ALA A 594 9.90 49.98 100.91
CA ALA A 594 8.82 49.57 101.81
C ALA A 594 8.76 48.02 101.87
N ASN A 595 7.89 47.48 102.72
CA ASN A 595 7.67 46.04 102.85
C ASN A 595 7.35 45.38 101.50
N TYR A 596 7.86 44.17 101.27
CA TYR A 596 7.73 43.48 100.00
C TYR A 596 7.75 41.95 100.15
N THR A 597 6.88 41.26 99.41
CA THR A 597 6.93 39.79 99.30
C THR A 597 7.79 39.39 98.11
N ALA A 598 8.83 38.59 98.33
CA ALA A 598 9.72 38.10 97.28
C ALA A 598 8.98 37.15 96.30
N THR A 599 9.21 37.31 95.01
CA THR A 599 8.52 36.56 93.94
C THR A 599 9.44 35.53 93.29
N ALA A 600 8.90 34.64 92.45
CA ALA A 600 9.70 33.69 91.67
C ALA A 600 10.62 34.35 90.63
N SER A 601 10.43 35.64 90.33
CA SER A 601 11.22 36.41 89.36
C SER A 601 12.32 37.27 90.00
N ASP A 602 12.40 37.35 91.33
CA ASP A 602 13.44 38.10 92.04
C ASP A 602 14.69 37.25 92.30
N TYR A 603 15.85 37.91 92.40
CA TYR A 603 17.08 37.31 92.91
C TYR A 603 17.78 38.29 93.86
N SER A 604 18.22 39.45 93.35
CA SER A 604 18.81 40.52 94.17
C SER A 604 17.74 41.52 94.64
N ILE A 605 17.42 41.51 95.94
CA ILE A 605 16.47 42.43 96.56
C ILE A 605 17.23 43.51 97.35
N ILE A 606 17.30 44.70 96.78
CA ILE A 606 18.07 45.84 97.28
C ILE A 606 17.18 46.73 98.15
N CYS A 607 17.37 46.67 99.47
CA CYS A 607 16.52 47.30 100.46
C CYS A 607 17.06 48.66 100.89
N ASN A 608 16.41 49.74 100.46
CA ASN A 608 16.69 51.10 100.89
C ASN A 608 15.70 51.53 102.00
N ASN A 609 15.97 51.05 103.21
CA ASN A 609 15.15 51.30 104.40
C ASN A 609 15.47 52.65 105.09
N THR A 610 15.74 53.70 104.31
CA THR A 610 16.03 55.04 104.85
C THR A 610 14.81 55.64 105.56
N SER A 611 13.60 55.45 105.01
CA SER A 611 12.36 56.09 105.50
C SER A 611 11.65 55.33 106.62
N GLY A 612 12.12 54.14 107.00
CA GLY A 612 11.51 53.27 108.00
C GLY A 612 12.05 51.84 107.88
N ALA A 613 11.72 50.95 108.82
CA ALA A 613 12.06 49.54 108.71
C ALA A 613 11.34 48.87 107.52
N ILE A 614 11.99 47.89 106.89
CA ILE A 614 11.43 47.12 105.76
C ILE A 614 11.37 45.64 106.16
N THR A 615 10.22 45.01 105.96
CA THR A 615 10.09 43.55 105.99
C THR A 615 10.10 42.98 104.56
N ILE A 616 11.02 42.07 104.28
CA ILE A 616 11.03 41.24 103.08
C ILE A 616 10.44 39.87 103.44
N SER A 617 9.16 39.68 103.14
CA SER A 617 8.47 38.42 103.36
C SER A 617 8.81 37.42 102.26
N LEU A 618 9.15 36.20 102.62
CA LEU A 618 9.50 35.13 101.70
C LEU A 618 8.25 34.34 101.28
N PRO A 619 8.23 33.75 100.06
CA PRO A 619 7.23 32.75 99.72
C PRO A 619 7.43 31.49 100.58
N ALA A 620 6.38 30.69 100.74
CA ALA A 620 6.48 29.41 101.46
C ALA A 620 7.58 28.52 100.85
N ALA A 621 8.51 28.06 101.69
CA ALA A 621 9.65 27.23 101.35
C ALA A 621 9.22 25.99 100.54
N SER A 622 8.11 25.36 100.94
CA SER A 622 7.48 24.21 100.29
C SER A 622 7.13 24.42 98.80
N GLY A 623 6.86 25.66 98.38
CA GLY A 623 6.61 26.01 96.97
C GLY A 623 7.86 26.43 96.18
N CYS A 624 9.05 26.32 96.77
CA CYS A 624 10.27 26.90 96.17
C CYS A 624 11.60 26.25 96.58
N ALA A 625 11.63 24.95 96.86
CA ALA A 625 12.86 24.20 97.13
C ALA A 625 13.97 24.51 96.11
N GLY A 626 15.18 24.81 96.62
CA GLY A 626 16.34 25.22 95.83
C GLY A 626 16.37 26.69 95.40
N ARG A 627 15.28 27.47 95.54
CA ARG A 627 15.27 28.90 95.16
C ARG A 627 16.17 29.72 96.08
N THR A 628 16.94 30.62 95.48
CA THR A 628 17.87 31.52 96.15
C THR A 628 17.44 32.99 96.06
N TYR A 629 17.73 33.77 97.10
CA TYR A 629 17.62 35.24 97.09
C TYR A 629 18.86 35.87 97.74
N VAL A 630 19.33 36.98 97.18
CA VAL A 630 20.31 37.88 97.81
C VAL A 630 19.58 39.12 98.30
N ILE A 631 19.42 39.27 99.62
CA ILE A 631 18.74 40.41 100.23
C ILE A 631 19.81 41.31 100.86
N LYS A 632 19.88 42.59 100.48
CA LYS A 632 20.92 43.54 100.91
C LYS A 632 20.33 44.84 101.44
N LYS A 633 20.71 45.23 102.67
CA LYS A 633 20.43 46.57 103.22
C LYS A 633 21.45 47.56 102.66
N ILE A 634 21.01 48.62 101.98
CA ILE A 634 21.94 49.64 101.43
C ILE A 634 21.95 50.98 102.17
N SER A 635 20.96 51.24 103.05
CA SER A 635 20.92 52.48 103.80
C SER A 635 21.86 52.48 105.01
N GLY A 636 22.42 53.64 105.31
CA GLY A 636 23.14 53.93 106.57
C GLY A 636 22.21 54.24 107.75
N ALA A 637 20.89 54.16 107.59
CA ALA A 637 19.95 54.42 108.67
C ALA A 637 19.94 53.28 109.70
N SER A 638 19.65 53.63 110.96
CA SER A 638 19.47 52.68 112.09
C SER A 638 18.18 51.84 112.00
N ASN A 639 17.36 52.06 110.98
CA ASN A 639 16.24 51.18 110.66
C ASN A 639 16.76 49.79 110.27
N ASN A 640 15.96 48.75 110.53
CA ASN A 640 16.30 47.38 110.16
C ASN A 640 15.70 46.96 108.80
N VAL A 641 16.28 45.93 108.18
CA VAL A 641 15.63 45.13 107.14
C VAL A 641 15.37 43.76 107.75
N VAL A 642 14.12 43.42 108.01
CA VAL A 642 13.71 42.11 108.53
C VAL A 642 13.43 41.19 107.35
N ILE A 643 13.99 39.99 107.35
CA ILE A 643 13.65 38.93 106.40
C ILE A 643 12.77 37.93 107.14
N ASP A 644 11.60 37.66 106.58
CA ASP A 644 10.46 37.07 107.27
C ASP A 644 9.95 35.84 106.49
N PRO A 645 10.20 34.61 106.96
CA PRO A 645 9.78 33.37 106.29
C PRO A 645 8.25 33.18 106.39
N ASN A 646 7.68 32.17 105.72
CA ASN A 646 6.22 32.05 105.69
C ASN A 646 5.66 31.42 106.97
N ALA A 647 4.81 32.16 107.68
CA ALA A 647 4.03 31.72 108.85
C ALA A 647 4.86 31.15 110.03
N SER A 648 5.23 29.87 109.99
CA SER A 648 6.02 29.19 111.02
C SER A 648 7.24 28.44 110.44
N GLU A 649 7.59 28.70 109.19
CA GLU A 649 8.91 28.38 108.62
C GLU A 649 10.00 29.19 109.35
N ASN A 650 11.25 28.72 109.33
CA ASN A 650 12.39 29.41 109.95
C ASN A 650 13.47 29.77 108.92
N ILE A 651 14.34 30.71 109.30
CA ILE A 651 15.63 31.01 108.66
C ILE A 651 16.74 30.57 109.64
N ASP A 652 17.54 29.56 109.29
CA ASP A 652 18.55 28.93 110.18
C ASP A 652 18.00 28.52 111.58
N GLY A 653 16.71 28.15 111.65
CA GLY A 653 16.04 27.81 112.92
C GLY A 653 15.56 29.00 113.77
N ALA A 654 15.77 30.24 113.31
CA ALA A 654 15.16 31.44 113.87
C ALA A 654 13.92 31.88 113.06
N SER A 655 12.92 32.49 113.72
CA SER A 655 11.69 32.90 113.04
C SER A 655 11.85 34.06 112.06
N THR A 656 12.95 34.83 112.13
CA THR A 656 13.27 35.92 111.19
C THR A 656 14.79 36.13 111.11
N ARG A 657 15.27 36.78 110.04
CA ARG A 657 16.67 37.25 109.91
C ARG A 657 16.69 38.76 109.70
N THR A 658 17.08 39.50 110.74
CA THR A 658 17.21 40.96 110.69
C THR A 658 18.60 41.38 110.23
N LEU A 659 18.69 42.24 109.21
CA LEU A 659 19.88 42.98 108.79
C LEU A 659 19.85 44.38 109.42
N THR A 660 20.97 44.81 109.99
CA THR A 660 21.08 46.07 110.76
C THR A 660 22.18 46.98 110.20
N ALA A 661 23.31 46.43 109.76
CA ALA A 661 24.45 47.23 109.30
C ALA A 661 24.27 47.74 107.86
N GLN A 662 24.94 48.84 107.51
CA GLN A 662 24.95 49.32 106.12
C GLN A 662 25.71 48.33 105.23
N TYR A 663 25.18 48.08 104.03
CA TYR A 663 25.69 47.12 103.06
C TYR A 663 25.69 45.65 103.53
N GLU A 664 25.07 45.33 104.67
CA GLU A 664 24.86 43.94 105.09
C GLU A 664 23.94 43.21 104.10
N SER A 665 24.35 42.03 103.64
CA SER A 665 23.53 41.12 102.85
C SER A 665 23.54 39.69 103.38
N VAL A 666 22.52 38.94 102.97
CA VAL A 666 22.51 37.48 103.03
C VAL A 666 22.13 36.90 101.68
N LEU A 667 22.82 35.81 101.31
CA LEU A 667 22.32 34.84 100.34
C LEU A 667 21.56 33.77 101.13
N ILE A 668 20.28 33.62 100.85
CA ILE A 668 19.41 32.58 101.42
C ILE A 668 18.96 31.58 100.37
N GLN A 669 18.68 30.34 100.78
CA GLN A 669 18.09 29.30 99.94
C GLN A 669 17.00 28.53 100.70
N SER A 670 15.91 28.15 100.01
CA SER A 670 14.90 27.22 100.54
C SER A 670 15.34 25.76 100.34
N ASP A 671 15.14 24.90 101.34
CA ASP A 671 15.29 23.44 101.19
C ASP A 671 13.99 22.72 100.77
N GLY A 672 12.86 23.42 100.74
CA GLY A 672 11.52 22.85 100.58
C GLY A 672 10.70 22.75 101.88
N SER A 673 11.21 23.23 103.00
CA SER A 673 10.51 23.26 104.30
C SER A 673 10.90 24.44 105.18
N ASN A 674 12.13 24.95 105.06
CA ASN A 674 12.67 26.13 105.73
C ASN A 674 13.63 26.90 104.80
N TRP A 675 14.18 28.00 105.30
CA TRP A 675 15.19 28.80 104.64
C TRP A 675 16.54 28.73 105.39
N PHE A 676 17.64 28.80 104.65
CA PHE A 676 19.00 28.69 105.18
C PHE A 676 19.89 29.82 104.65
N ILE A 677 20.76 30.39 105.49
CA ILE A 677 21.72 31.42 105.08
C ILE A 677 22.98 30.74 104.56
N LEU A 678 23.13 30.68 103.23
CA LEU A 678 24.31 30.11 102.57
C LEU A 678 25.54 31.01 102.72
N ALA A 679 25.34 32.33 102.73
CA ALA A 679 26.42 33.29 102.93
C ALA A 679 25.92 34.60 103.57
N LYS A 680 26.77 35.20 104.41
CA LYS A 680 26.68 36.60 104.84
C LYS A 680 27.66 37.39 103.97
N LEU A 681 27.18 38.43 103.30
CA LEU A 681 27.82 39.10 102.15
C LEU A 681 27.85 40.63 102.29
#